data_AF-A0A928DS61-F1
#
_entry.id   AF-A0A928DS61-F1
#
_cell.length_a   1.000
_cell.length_b   1.000
_cell.length_c   1.000
_cell.angle_alpha   90.00
_cell.angle_beta   90.00
_cell.angle_gamma   90.00
#
_symmetry.space_group_name_H-M   'P 1'
#
loop_
_entity.id
_entity.type
_entity.pdbx_description
1 polymer ?
#
loop_
_entity_poly.entity_id
_entity_poly.type
_entity_poly.pdbx_seq_one_letter_code
_entity_poly.pdbx_strand_id
1 'polypeptide(L)'
;MSQDKTEDPQKKSDEILKVDKPWQEGMARSITFILTEDCQLRCKYCYLCGKNNVTKMTFETAKEGIDYVLGHPEIYKEESVIWEFIGGEPFLEIELMDQICDYIKERLFVLKHPWFNSYRFSMATNGLLYDDPRVQKFIEKNRTHLSIGISVDGTPEKHNMQRVFVDGTGSYDEVVKRVPLWLEQFEGAQTKSTIGHSDLPLVKDSVLHLWNLGIKNVPMNCIFEDVWEDGDDDIFQDQLIQLADEILDRELFKLGYNTTLFERHIGFEQTDNQNWCGAGKMVSIDTKGVFHPCTRFAQYSLGHKPEINTGDAEKGVDQNRLRPFLALNRTVQSPQECIDCEVASGCAWCQGNNYDCADTETIYQRATYICKMHKARVRANNYLWNKLDKLVPPAENDDRVRRLKLRKGLQSLFVLMDSAAPSFCYYKTREMERKIMDDETLKKVAFYALTENLSLNLILGENGLTEAQKEILKWNDYVIYRSGSAKFPTDDKTINVFDFESDTWDDSIGPTEMFILRISKDSLTELPAWLEAHSLAADKITVFVKEMETMTEAEFGPYKAVLDRLAAWLPEREEEKPFELSLLTDRLQLEKPNHCDAGVKHVTIGPDGNFYVCPGFYYREKNKDFLIADIDTVLKTHELPIKNSQLYKLDHAPICENCDAWQCRRCVWLNKETTLEVNTPSRQQCVCAHLERNASRDLIEPLFIQDMVSIPEIEYLDPFEELMKKNQPFIEKGKVDEC
;
A
#
# COMPACT_ATOMS: atom_id res chain seq x y z
N MET A 1 -32.38 -38.83 10.31
CA MET A 1 -31.93 -38.09 9.12
C MET A 1 -31.88 -36.62 9.48
N SER A 2 -30.75 -36.15 10.02
CA SER A 2 -30.45 -34.73 10.10
C SER A 2 -30.13 -34.23 8.68
N GLN A 3 -30.71 -33.11 8.26
CA GLN A 3 -30.27 -32.44 7.06
C GLN A 3 -29.04 -31.61 7.41
N ASP A 4 -27.94 -31.84 6.70
CA ASP A 4 -26.79 -30.95 6.76
C ASP A 4 -27.21 -29.56 6.31
N LYS A 5 -26.85 -28.55 7.10
CA LYS A 5 -26.87 -27.16 6.62
C LYS A 5 -25.54 -26.93 5.93
N THR A 6 -25.52 -27.05 4.61
CA THR A 6 -24.42 -26.54 3.79
C THR A 6 -24.25 -25.05 4.07
N GLU A 7 -23.21 -24.69 4.80
CA GLU A 7 -22.89 -23.30 5.10
C GLU A 7 -22.52 -22.56 3.81
N ASP A 8 -23.00 -21.32 3.71
CA ASP A 8 -22.76 -20.44 2.58
C ASP A 8 -21.26 -20.07 2.46
N PRO A 9 -20.57 -20.44 1.36
CA PRO A 9 -19.18 -20.06 1.14
C PRO A 9 -18.98 -18.53 1.11
N GLN A 10 -20.00 -17.79 0.68
CA GLN A 10 -19.96 -16.35 0.42
C GLN A 10 -19.92 -15.51 1.72
N LYS A 11 -20.20 -16.13 2.88
CA LYS A 11 -19.91 -15.52 4.19
C LYS A 11 -18.46 -15.68 4.64
N LYS A 12 -17.77 -16.72 4.19
CA LYS A 12 -16.45 -17.08 4.73
C LYS A 12 -15.31 -16.23 4.17
N SER A 13 -15.46 -15.64 2.97
CA SER A 13 -14.49 -14.68 2.40
C SER A 13 -14.24 -13.48 3.32
N ASP A 14 -15.32 -12.96 3.89
CA ASP A 14 -15.32 -11.69 4.64
C ASP A 14 -14.84 -11.87 6.08
N GLU A 15 -14.76 -13.09 6.60
CA GLU A 15 -14.39 -13.40 7.99
C GLU A 15 -12.90 -13.76 8.15
N ILE A 16 -12.16 -13.87 7.04
CA ILE A 16 -10.72 -14.22 7.02
C ILE A 16 -9.87 -13.14 7.70
N LEU A 17 -9.15 -13.55 8.75
CA LEU A 17 -8.19 -12.72 9.51
C LEU A 17 -8.78 -11.42 10.09
N LYS A 18 -10.11 -11.34 10.31
CA LYS A 18 -10.70 -10.20 11.02
C LYS A 18 -10.25 -10.17 12.48
N VAL A 19 -9.70 -9.02 12.89
CA VAL A 19 -9.51 -8.63 14.29
C VAL A 19 -10.84 -8.06 14.81
N ASP A 20 -11.21 -8.39 16.05
CA ASP A 20 -12.45 -7.90 16.66
C ASP A 20 -12.48 -6.37 16.81
N LYS A 21 -13.61 -5.76 16.44
CA LYS A 21 -13.80 -4.31 16.58
C LYS A 21 -13.86 -3.88 18.05
N PRO A 22 -13.31 -2.70 18.41
CA PRO A 22 -13.48 -2.12 19.73
C PRO A 22 -14.96 -1.98 20.12
N TRP A 23 -15.27 -2.24 21.39
CA TRP A 23 -16.63 -2.08 21.92
C TRP A 23 -17.10 -0.64 21.77
N GLN A 24 -18.23 -0.43 21.09
CA GLN A 24 -18.79 0.89 20.76
C GLN A 24 -17.78 1.83 20.06
N GLU A 25 -16.99 1.27 19.12
CA GLU A 25 -16.07 2.02 18.26
C GLU A 25 -16.71 3.29 17.67
N GLY A 26 -16.03 4.43 17.84
CA GLY A 26 -16.52 5.74 17.38
C GLY A 26 -17.68 6.35 18.20
N MET A 27 -18.33 5.58 19.08
CA MET A 27 -19.51 5.99 19.87
C MET A 27 -19.26 6.07 21.38
N ALA A 28 -18.11 5.57 21.87
CA ALA A 28 -17.73 5.64 23.28
C ALA A 28 -16.63 6.66 23.57
N ARG A 29 -16.82 7.47 24.62
CA ARG A 29 -15.75 8.30 25.21
C ARG A 29 -14.82 7.41 26.04
N SER A 30 -13.50 7.57 25.91
CA SER A 30 -12.52 6.90 26.78
C SER A 30 -12.00 7.86 27.85
N ILE A 31 -12.10 7.44 29.12
CA ILE A 31 -11.60 8.15 30.30
C ILE A 31 -10.67 7.20 31.07
N THR A 32 -9.38 7.53 31.16
CA THR A 32 -8.35 6.63 31.71
C THR A 32 -7.84 7.12 33.07
N PHE A 33 -7.99 6.34 34.15
CA PHE A 33 -7.38 6.63 35.45
C PHE A 33 -6.01 5.97 35.60
N ILE A 34 -5.01 6.76 36.00
CA ILE A 34 -3.66 6.29 36.35
C ILE A 34 -3.64 6.02 37.86
N LEU A 35 -3.88 4.77 38.27
CA LEU A 35 -4.08 4.41 39.69
C LEU A 35 -2.78 4.45 40.51
N THR A 36 -1.65 4.06 39.93
CA THR A 36 -0.33 4.09 40.57
C THR A 36 0.78 4.17 39.55
N GLU A 37 1.91 4.76 39.93
CA GLU A 37 3.15 4.71 39.14
C GLU A 37 3.96 3.42 39.39
N ASP A 38 3.55 2.53 40.30
CA ASP A 38 4.30 1.31 40.63
C ASP A 38 3.95 0.13 39.73
N CYS A 39 4.89 -0.82 39.62
CA CYS A 39 4.75 -2.08 38.88
C CYS A 39 5.65 -3.14 39.50
N GLN A 40 5.25 -4.41 39.48
CA GLN A 40 6.12 -5.53 39.83
C GLN A 40 7.24 -5.78 38.80
N LEU A 41 7.08 -5.24 37.58
CA LEU A 41 7.99 -5.43 36.44
C LEU A 41 8.74 -4.15 36.06
N ARG A 42 9.92 -4.33 35.47
CA ARG A 42 10.75 -3.28 34.86
C ARG A 42 10.98 -3.61 33.38
N CYS A 43 9.88 -3.74 32.63
CA CYS A 43 9.94 -4.15 31.22
C CYS A 43 10.77 -3.17 30.39
N LYS A 44 11.75 -3.66 29.62
CA LYS A 44 12.79 -2.81 29.01
C LYS A 44 12.27 -1.75 28.04
N TYR A 45 11.28 -2.10 27.22
CA TYR A 45 10.65 -1.19 26.25
C TYR A 45 9.56 -0.28 26.87
N CYS A 46 9.34 -0.31 28.19
CA CYS A 46 8.16 0.31 28.79
C CYS A 46 8.23 1.85 28.73
N TYR A 47 7.36 2.46 27.93
CA TYR A 47 7.22 3.91 27.80
C TYR A 47 6.89 4.64 29.12
N LEU A 48 6.54 3.91 30.18
CA LEU A 48 6.37 4.42 31.54
C LEU A 48 7.74 4.48 32.23
N CYS A 49 8.53 5.50 31.90
CA CYS A 49 9.87 5.71 32.43
C CYS A 49 9.89 6.10 33.92
N GLY A 50 8.84 6.76 34.43
CA GLY A 50 8.78 7.31 35.80
C GLY A 50 8.37 6.32 36.91
N LYS A 51 8.37 5.00 36.67
CA LYS A 51 7.80 4.01 37.60
C LYS A 51 8.43 4.03 38.99
N ASN A 52 7.61 4.16 40.03
CA ASN A 52 8.04 4.20 41.43
C ASN A 52 6.94 3.69 42.38
N ASN A 53 7.33 3.29 43.59
CA ASN A 53 6.45 2.68 44.60
C ASN A 53 5.80 3.67 45.58
N VAL A 54 5.85 4.97 45.30
CA VAL A 54 5.37 6.03 46.21
C VAL A 54 4.08 6.65 45.70
N THR A 55 3.99 6.96 44.41
CA THR A 55 2.84 7.69 43.86
C THR A 55 1.64 6.78 43.60
N LYS A 56 0.52 7.11 44.24
CA LYS A 56 -0.77 6.40 44.14
C LYS A 56 -1.91 7.40 44.15
N MET A 57 -2.95 7.13 43.36
CA MET A 57 -4.19 7.88 43.36
C MET A 57 -4.95 7.66 44.68
N THR A 58 -5.61 8.70 45.19
CA THR A 58 -6.55 8.55 46.33
C THR A 58 -7.97 8.32 45.83
N PHE A 59 -8.84 7.72 46.66
CA PHE A 59 -10.25 7.57 46.30
C PHE A 59 -10.93 8.94 46.14
N GLU A 60 -10.56 9.92 46.97
CA GLU A 60 -11.00 11.31 46.90
C GLU A 60 -10.63 11.95 45.54
N THR A 61 -9.37 11.82 45.11
CA THR A 61 -8.90 12.33 43.81
C THR A 61 -9.66 11.68 42.64
N ALA A 62 -9.87 10.36 42.69
CA ALA A 62 -10.65 9.67 41.66
C ALA A 62 -12.11 10.14 41.65
N LYS A 63 -12.71 10.28 42.83
CA LYS A 63 -14.08 10.76 43.04
C LYS A 63 -14.31 12.17 42.48
N GLU A 64 -13.36 13.08 42.69
CA GLU A 64 -13.38 14.43 42.12
C GLU A 64 -13.35 14.39 40.58
N GLY A 65 -12.51 13.55 39.99
CA GLY A 65 -12.49 13.32 38.54
C GLY A 65 -13.80 12.73 38.00
N ILE A 66 -14.42 11.78 38.71
CA ILE A 66 -15.70 11.16 38.33
C ILE A 66 -16.86 12.17 38.41
N ASP A 67 -16.94 12.92 39.50
CA ASP A 67 -17.96 13.97 39.69
C ASP A 67 -17.79 15.11 38.69
N TYR A 68 -16.55 15.44 38.29
CA TYR A 68 -16.29 16.37 37.19
C TYR A 68 -16.81 15.80 35.85
N VAL A 69 -16.39 14.59 35.45
CA VAL A 69 -16.76 14.01 34.15
C VAL A 69 -18.27 13.83 34.01
N LEU A 70 -18.94 13.31 35.04
CA LEU A 70 -20.40 13.12 35.04
C LEU A 70 -21.19 14.42 35.26
N GLY A 71 -20.52 15.51 35.68
CA GLY A 71 -21.11 16.83 35.85
C GLY A 71 -21.13 17.70 34.59
N HIS A 72 -20.36 17.35 33.55
CA HIS A 72 -20.14 18.16 32.34
C HIS A 72 -20.56 17.44 31.03
N PRO A 73 -21.85 17.06 30.87
CA PRO A 73 -22.34 16.37 29.67
C PRO A 73 -22.23 17.21 28.38
N GLU A 74 -22.04 18.53 28.49
CA GLU A 74 -21.74 19.40 27.36
C GLU A 74 -20.29 19.28 26.83
N ILE A 75 -19.39 18.62 27.58
CA ILE A 75 -18.05 18.20 27.15
C ILE A 75 -18.09 16.74 26.68
N TYR A 76 -18.77 15.88 27.43
CA TYR A 76 -18.81 14.42 27.23
C TYR A 76 -20.19 13.96 26.68
N LYS A 77 -20.36 14.10 25.37
CA LYS A 77 -21.66 13.97 24.66
C LYS A 77 -21.97 12.58 24.11
N GLU A 78 -21.01 11.67 24.19
CA GLU A 78 -21.09 10.32 23.63
C GLU A 78 -22.21 9.50 24.29
N GLU A 79 -22.78 8.53 23.58
CA GLU A 79 -23.84 7.67 24.15
C GLU A 79 -23.28 6.56 25.05
N SER A 80 -21.97 6.28 24.95
CA SER A 80 -21.28 5.22 25.70
C SER A 80 -19.97 5.72 26.34
N VAL A 81 -19.48 5.00 27.35
CA VAL A 81 -18.19 5.30 28.01
C VAL A 81 -17.35 4.06 28.28
N ILE A 82 -16.05 4.18 28.04
CA ILE A 82 -15.02 3.26 28.51
C ILE A 82 -14.25 3.96 29.64
N TRP A 83 -14.37 3.42 30.84
CA TRP A 83 -13.56 3.78 31.99
C TRP A 83 -12.34 2.84 32.02
N GLU A 84 -11.19 3.34 31.58
CA GLU A 84 -9.96 2.56 31.54
C GLU A 84 -9.15 2.74 32.84
N PHE A 85 -8.56 1.66 33.34
CA PHE A 85 -7.63 1.71 34.47
C PHE A 85 -6.24 1.28 34.01
N ILE A 86 -5.27 2.16 34.28
CA ILE A 86 -3.86 1.98 33.96
C ILE A 86 -3.00 2.40 35.17
N GLY A 87 -1.70 2.25 35.03
CA GLY A 87 -0.68 2.61 36.00
C GLY A 87 0.63 1.99 35.55
N GLY A 88 1.58 1.80 36.47
CA GLY A 88 2.64 0.82 36.23
C GLY A 88 2.09 -0.62 36.20
N GLU A 89 1.14 -0.94 37.09
CA GLU A 89 0.26 -2.12 37.09
C GLU A 89 -1.05 -1.81 37.86
N PRO A 90 -2.23 -1.80 37.23
CA PRO A 90 -3.47 -1.39 37.91
C PRO A 90 -3.95 -2.36 39.01
N PHE A 91 -3.64 -3.66 38.93
CA PHE A 91 -4.09 -4.64 39.94
C PHE A 91 -3.38 -4.54 41.30
N LEU A 92 -2.32 -3.73 41.42
CA LEU A 92 -1.74 -3.37 42.72
C LEU A 92 -2.74 -2.62 43.62
N GLU A 93 -3.64 -1.83 43.01
CA GLU A 93 -4.65 -1.01 43.69
C GLU A 93 -6.08 -1.54 43.45
N ILE A 94 -6.26 -2.87 43.42
CA ILE A 94 -7.54 -3.52 43.11
C ILE A 94 -8.70 -3.07 44.02
N GLU A 95 -8.47 -2.85 45.31
CA GLU A 95 -9.49 -2.34 46.24
C GLU A 95 -9.92 -0.90 45.90
N LEU A 96 -8.99 -0.03 45.48
CA LEU A 96 -9.29 1.33 45.02
C LEU A 96 -10.10 1.29 43.72
N MET A 97 -9.70 0.43 42.77
CA MET A 97 -10.44 0.24 41.52
C MET A 97 -11.86 -0.27 41.77
N ASP A 98 -12.08 -1.17 42.74
CA ASP A 98 -13.41 -1.66 43.09
C ASP A 98 -14.30 -0.56 43.72
N GLN A 99 -13.73 0.30 44.56
CA GLN A 99 -14.41 1.47 45.12
C GLN A 99 -14.79 2.48 44.02
N ILE A 100 -13.87 2.75 43.09
CA ILE A 100 -14.11 3.64 41.94
C ILE A 100 -15.23 3.07 41.05
N CYS A 101 -15.18 1.78 40.72
CA CYS A 101 -16.21 1.13 39.91
C CYS A 101 -17.61 1.20 40.55
N ASP A 102 -17.72 1.00 41.87
CA ASP A 102 -19.01 1.15 42.57
C ASP A 102 -19.48 2.61 42.60
N TYR A 103 -18.58 3.56 42.87
CA TYR A 103 -18.93 4.97 42.87
C TYR A 103 -19.41 5.46 41.49
N ILE A 104 -18.77 5.01 40.40
CA ILE A 104 -19.21 5.26 39.03
C ILE A 104 -20.64 4.75 38.82
N LYS A 105 -20.96 3.50 39.21
CA LYS A 105 -22.32 2.94 39.08
C LYS A 105 -23.35 3.75 39.90
N GLU A 106 -23.01 4.09 41.14
CA GLU A 106 -23.87 4.89 42.02
C GLU A 106 -24.17 6.26 41.39
N ARG A 107 -23.15 6.98 40.94
CA ARG A 107 -23.32 8.31 40.34
C ARG A 107 -24.04 8.27 39.00
N LEU A 108 -23.75 7.28 38.14
CA LEU A 108 -24.49 7.05 36.90
C LEU A 108 -26.00 6.82 37.18
N PHE A 109 -26.33 6.02 38.20
CA PHE A 109 -27.72 5.76 38.61
C PHE A 109 -28.40 7.00 39.21
N VAL A 110 -27.77 7.66 40.18
CA VAL A 110 -28.31 8.83 40.90
C VAL A 110 -28.54 10.01 39.96
N LEU A 111 -27.62 10.25 39.01
CA LEU A 111 -27.75 11.30 38.00
C LEU A 111 -28.67 10.90 36.82
N LYS A 112 -29.10 9.63 36.74
CA LYS A 112 -29.82 9.02 35.60
C LYS A 112 -29.07 9.25 34.28
N HIS A 113 -27.75 9.15 34.33
CA HIS A 113 -26.86 9.46 33.21
C HIS A 113 -27.06 8.46 32.06
N PRO A 114 -27.05 8.87 30.77
CA PRO A 114 -27.29 7.96 29.64
C PRO A 114 -26.35 6.74 29.65
N TRP A 115 -25.09 6.96 30.01
CA TRP A 115 -24.06 5.92 30.15
C TRP A 115 -24.40 4.80 31.16
N PHE A 116 -25.38 4.97 32.06
CA PHE A 116 -25.79 3.90 33.00
C PHE A 116 -26.18 2.60 32.28
N ASN A 117 -26.68 2.69 31.04
CA ASN A 117 -27.04 1.54 30.21
C ASN A 117 -25.96 1.15 29.18
N SER A 118 -24.86 1.91 29.06
CA SER A 118 -23.76 1.64 28.13
C SER A 118 -22.42 2.16 28.67
N TYR A 119 -21.85 1.40 29.59
CA TYR A 119 -20.49 1.62 30.11
C TYR A 119 -19.67 0.33 30.05
N ARG A 120 -18.35 0.49 30.07
CA ARG A 120 -17.39 -0.63 30.17
C ARG A 120 -16.19 -0.21 31.01
N PHE A 121 -15.78 -1.07 31.93
CA PHE A 121 -14.48 -0.95 32.60
C PHE A 121 -13.43 -1.72 31.78
N SER A 122 -12.30 -1.10 31.50
CA SER A 122 -11.23 -1.68 30.67
C SER A 122 -9.90 -1.65 31.40
N MET A 123 -9.15 -2.75 31.38
CA MET A 123 -7.84 -2.83 32.04
C MET A 123 -6.83 -3.58 31.18
N ALA A 124 -5.59 -3.09 31.18
CA ALA A 124 -4.43 -3.82 30.70
C ALA A 124 -3.52 -4.14 31.89
N THR A 125 -3.22 -5.42 32.08
CA THR A 125 -2.42 -5.91 33.23
C THR A 125 -1.22 -6.72 32.73
N ASN A 126 -0.16 -6.77 33.54
CA ASN A 126 0.93 -7.73 33.41
C ASN A 126 0.49 -9.18 33.70
N GLY A 127 -0.66 -9.38 34.37
CA GLY A 127 -1.25 -10.69 34.67
C GLY A 127 -0.80 -11.33 35.99
N LEU A 128 0.26 -10.85 36.65
CA LEU A 128 0.85 -11.46 37.86
C LEU A 128 -0.10 -11.53 39.07
N LEU A 129 -1.15 -10.72 39.10
CA LEU A 129 -2.15 -10.66 40.16
C LEU A 129 -3.52 -11.19 39.73
N TYR A 130 -3.64 -11.78 38.53
CA TYR A 130 -4.94 -12.17 37.96
C TYR A 130 -5.69 -13.22 38.81
N ASP A 131 -4.96 -14.10 39.50
CA ASP A 131 -5.49 -15.13 40.41
C ASP A 131 -5.62 -14.69 41.87
N ASP A 132 -5.33 -13.41 42.19
CA ASP A 132 -5.55 -12.88 43.54
C ASP A 132 -7.05 -12.93 43.88
N PRO A 133 -7.46 -13.49 45.04
CA PRO A 133 -8.87 -13.58 45.43
C PRO A 133 -9.63 -12.24 45.41
N ARG A 134 -8.93 -11.11 45.55
CA ARG A 134 -9.50 -9.75 45.46
C ARG A 134 -9.81 -9.36 44.01
N VAL A 135 -8.88 -9.66 43.09
CA VAL A 135 -9.06 -9.47 41.64
C VAL A 135 -10.17 -10.38 41.13
N GLN A 136 -10.19 -11.64 41.54
CA GLN A 136 -11.25 -12.59 41.17
C GLN A 136 -12.62 -12.17 41.69
N LYS A 137 -12.72 -11.68 42.94
CA LYS A 137 -13.96 -11.09 43.48
C LYS A 137 -14.42 -9.84 42.72
N PHE A 138 -13.49 -8.97 42.32
CA PHE A 138 -13.79 -7.82 41.46
C PHE A 138 -14.32 -8.28 40.09
N ILE A 139 -13.72 -9.32 39.50
CA ILE A 139 -14.15 -9.88 38.22
C ILE A 139 -15.57 -10.44 38.32
N GLU A 140 -15.86 -11.28 39.31
CA GLU A 140 -17.21 -11.84 39.55
C GLU A 140 -18.26 -10.72 39.69
N LYS A 141 -17.98 -9.71 40.51
CA LYS A 141 -18.85 -8.56 40.80
C LYS A 141 -19.19 -7.69 39.58
N ASN A 142 -18.29 -7.61 38.59
CA ASN A 142 -18.40 -6.67 37.47
C ASN A 142 -18.53 -7.35 36.09
N ARG A 143 -18.45 -8.70 36.01
CA ARG A 143 -18.11 -9.50 34.81
C ARG A 143 -18.72 -9.05 33.49
N THR A 144 -20.01 -8.71 33.46
CA THR A 144 -20.75 -8.31 32.24
C THR A 144 -20.29 -7.00 31.61
N HIS A 145 -19.60 -6.14 32.37
CA HIS A 145 -19.14 -4.82 31.94
C HIS A 145 -17.59 -4.70 31.91
N LEU A 146 -16.86 -5.82 32.01
CA LEU A 146 -15.40 -5.83 32.02
C LEU A 146 -14.78 -6.10 30.64
N SER A 147 -13.58 -5.59 30.44
CA SER A 147 -12.65 -5.92 29.34
C SER A 147 -11.24 -5.98 29.91
N ILE A 148 -10.63 -7.17 29.96
CA ILE A 148 -9.29 -7.36 30.54
C ILE A 148 -8.35 -7.96 29.49
N GLY A 149 -7.25 -7.27 29.21
CA GLY A 149 -6.13 -7.81 28.44
C GLY A 149 -4.97 -8.19 29.36
N ILE A 150 -4.61 -9.48 29.40
CA ILE A 150 -3.32 -9.91 29.96
C ILE A 150 -2.24 -9.70 28.90
N SER A 151 -1.12 -9.12 29.30
CA SER A 151 -0.06 -8.72 28.39
C SER A 151 1.06 -9.78 28.30
N VAL A 152 0.99 -10.65 27.29
CA VAL A 152 1.95 -11.73 27.02
C VAL A 152 2.58 -11.50 25.64
N ASP A 153 3.91 -11.35 25.57
CA ASP A 153 4.56 -10.93 24.32
C ASP A 153 4.75 -12.05 23.29
N GLY A 154 4.81 -13.30 23.73
CA GLY A 154 5.23 -14.40 22.87
C GLY A 154 5.77 -15.61 23.60
N THR A 155 6.82 -16.20 23.01
CA THR A 155 7.58 -17.32 23.59
C THR A 155 8.16 -16.98 24.97
N PRO A 156 8.53 -17.99 25.79
CA PRO A 156 9.18 -17.74 27.08
C PRO A 156 10.44 -16.87 26.95
N GLU A 157 11.21 -17.08 25.88
CA GLU A 157 12.42 -16.30 25.57
C GLU A 157 12.09 -14.84 25.27
N LYS A 158 11.17 -14.57 24.33
CA LYS A 158 10.76 -13.20 23.95
C LYS A 158 10.20 -12.44 25.16
N HIS A 159 9.29 -13.07 25.90
CA HIS A 159 8.65 -12.48 27.06
C HIS A 159 9.68 -12.18 28.17
N ASN A 160 10.56 -13.15 28.50
CA ASN A 160 11.56 -12.96 29.55
C ASN A 160 12.70 -12.01 29.14
N MET A 161 13.01 -11.89 27.86
CA MET A 161 13.97 -10.92 27.35
C MET A 161 13.54 -9.49 27.70
N GLN A 162 12.24 -9.18 27.63
CA GLN A 162 11.73 -7.83 27.83
C GLN A 162 11.07 -7.61 29.19
N ARG A 163 10.14 -8.49 29.60
CA ARG A 163 9.30 -8.37 30.81
C ARG A 163 9.98 -9.05 31.99
N VAL A 164 10.92 -8.32 32.59
CA VAL A 164 11.64 -8.73 33.80
C VAL A 164 11.03 -8.15 35.07
N PHE A 165 11.16 -8.88 36.18
CA PHE A 165 10.96 -8.39 37.54
C PHE A 165 12.02 -7.35 37.93
N VAL A 166 11.88 -6.73 39.09
CA VAL A 166 12.81 -5.70 39.62
C VAL A 166 14.25 -6.22 39.80
N ASP A 167 14.44 -7.53 39.97
CA ASP A 167 15.76 -8.18 40.07
C ASP A 167 16.36 -8.62 38.72
N GLY A 168 15.64 -8.39 37.61
CA GLY A 168 16.05 -8.80 36.27
C GLY A 168 15.63 -10.22 35.86
N THR A 169 14.95 -10.99 36.72
CA THR A 169 14.44 -12.32 36.36
C THR A 169 13.19 -12.23 35.46
N GLY A 170 12.98 -13.23 34.60
CA GLY A 170 11.87 -13.25 33.65
C GLY A 170 10.51 -13.58 34.28
N SER A 171 9.43 -12.96 33.77
CA SER A 171 8.08 -13.11 34.33
C SER A 171 7.15 -14.14 33.65
N TYR A 172 7.58 -14.77 32.55
CA TYR A 172 6.71 -15.56 31.66
C TYR A 172 5.91 -16.66 32.39
N ASP A 173 6.57 -17.52 33.17
CA ASP A 173 5.91 -18.69 33.80
C ASP A 173 4.84 -18.27 34.81
N GLU A 174 5.08 -17.16 35.53
CA GLU A 174 4.13 -16.56 36.44
C GLU A 174 2.92 -15.95 35.71
N VAL A 175 3.09 -15.38 34.53
CA VAL A 175 1.99 -14.81 33.75
C VAL A 175 1.18 -15.92 33.07
N VAL A 176 1.83 -16.87 32.39
CA VAL A 176 1.11 -17.83 31.53
C VAL A 176 0.35 -18.90 32.31
N LYS A 177 0.74 -19.26 33.55
CA LYS A 177 -0.08 -20.15 34.39
C LYS A 177 -1.49 -19.60 34.69
N ARG A 178 -1.73 -18.30 34.46
CA ARG A 178 -2.99 -17.59 34.69
C ARG A 178 -3.82 -17.38 33.42
N VAL A 179 -3.22 -17.58 32.23
CA VAL A 179 -3.90 -17.42 30.92
C VAL A 179 -5.11 -18.36 30.74
N PRO A 180 -5.09 -19.65 31.16
CA PRO A 180 -6.25 -20.53 31.01
C PRO A 180 -7.50 -20.01 31.75
N LEU A 181 -7.34 -19.51 32.98
CA LEU A 181 -8.43 -18.94 33.77
C LEU A 181 -8.99 -17.66 33.10
N TRP A 182 -8.10 -16.83 32.53
CA TRP A 182 -8.50 -15.62 31.83
C TRP A 182 -9.32 -15.92 30.56
N LEU A 183 -8.90 -16.90 29.76
CA LEU A 183 -9.62 -17.32 28.55
C LEU A 183 -10.95 -18.03 28.88
N GLU A 184 -11.05 -18.76 29.99
CA GLU A 184 -12.33 -19.29 30.51
C GLU A 184 -13.28 -18.16 30.97
N GLN A 185 -12.73 -17.10 31.56
CA GLN A 185 -13.53 -15.99 32.07
C GLN A 185 -13.97 -15.02 30.96
N PHE A 186 -13.14 -14.84 29.93
CA PHE A 186 -13.31 -13.89 28.84
C PHE A 186 -13.04 -14.57 27.48
N GLU A 187 -14.08 -15.19 26.90
CA GLU A 187 -14.01 -15.73 25.54
C GLU A 187 -13.68 -14.62 24.52
N GLY A 188 -12.81 -14.92 23.56
CA GLY A 188 -12.32 -13.96 22.56
C GLY A 188 -11.33 -12.91 23.09
N ALA A 189 -10.86 -13.02 24.34
CA ALA A 189 -9.90 -12.05 24.88
C ALA A 189 -8.56 -12.04 24.11
N GLN A 190 -8.12 -10.82 23.80
CA GLN A 190 -6.86 -10.54 23.10
C GLN A 190 -5.75 -10.15 24.07
N THR A 191 -4.51 -10.57 23.78
CA THR A 191 -3.32 -10.11 24.52
C THR A 191 -2.96 -8.67 24.13
N LYS A 192 -1.99 -8.06 24.84
CA LYS A 192 -1.25 -6.88 24.35
C LYS A 192 0.24 -7.24 24.28
N SER A 193 0.70 -7.60 23.08
CA SER A 193 2.10 -7.94 22.80
C SER A 193 2.83 -6.78 22.13
N THR A 194 4.12 -6.62 22.46
CA THR A 194 4.98 -5.55 21.97
C THR A 194 6.21 -6.13 21.26
N ILE A 195 6.67 -5.48 20.20
CA ILE A 195 7.87 -5.81 19.41
C ILE A 195 8.91 -4.71 19.57
N GLY A 196 10.17 -5.08 19.78
CA GLY A 196 11.31 -4.17 19.82
C GLY A 196 12.57 -4.84 19.24
N HIS A 197 13.52 -4.05 18.72
CA HIS A 197 14.77 -4.47 18.07
C HIS A 197 15.29 -5.86 18.52
N SER A 198 15.61 -6.02 19.80
CA SER A 198 16.27 -7.24 20.32
C SER A 198 15.44 -8.53 20.23
N ASP A 199 14.11 -8.44 20.02
CA ASP A 199 13.20 -9.59 19.95
C ASP A 199 12.56 -9.85 18.59
N LEU A 200 12.99 -9.12 17.55
CA LEU A 200 12.56 -9.33 16.17
C LEU A 200 12.73 -10.79 15.68
N PRO A 201 13.84 -11.51 15.95
CA PRO A 201 14.01 -12.91 15.51
C PRO A 201 13.03 -13.93 16.10
N LEU A 202 12.17 -13.51 17.05
CA LEU A 202 11.23 -14.38 17.76
C LEU A 202 9.76 -14.06 17.43
N VAL A 203 9.47 -13.12 16.52
CA VAL A 203 8.11 -12.64 16.21
C VAL A 203 7.18 -13.76 15.70
N LYS A 204 7.62 -14.55 14.71
CA LYS A 204 6.84 -15.66 14.14
C LYS A 204 6.44 -16.66 15.22
N ASP A 205 7.45 -17.22 15.89
CA ASP A 205 7.26 -18.26 16.90
C ASP A 205 6.44 -17.76 18.08
N SER A 206 6.49 -16.46 18.37
CA SER A 206 5.67 -15.80 19.39
C SER A 206 4.19 -15.75 19.02
N VAL A 207 3.83 -15.44 17.78
CA VAL A 207 2.42 -15.49 17.32
C VAL A 207 1.91 -16.92 17.36
N LEU A 208 2.65 -17.88 16.80
CA LEU A 208 2.30 -19.29 16.81
C LEU A 208 2.13 -19.84 18.25
N HIS A 209 3.01 -19.42 19.17
CA HIS A 209 2.96 -19.79 20.58
C HIS A 209 1.73 -19.21 21.31
N LEU A 210 1.38 -17.94 21.07
CA LEU A 210 0.19 -17.33 21.65
C LEU A 210 -1.11 -17.99 21.13
N TRP A 211 -1.16 -18.34 19.84
CA TRP A 211 -2.23 -19.15 19.26
C TRP A 211 -2.31 -20.56 19.87
N ASN A 212 -1.17 -21.21 20.15
CA ASN A 212 -1.10 -22.50 20.84
C ASN A 212 -1.55 -22.43 22.32
N LEU A 213 -1.41 -21.27 22.98
CA LEU A 213 -1.98 -21.00 24.31
C LEU A 213 -3.50 -20.75 24.29
N GLY A 214 -4.13 -20.74 23.10
CA GLY A 214 -5.57 -20.51 22.92
C GLY A 214 -5.97 -19.05 22.71
N ILE A 215 -5.03 -18.11 22.75
CA ILE A 215 -5.27 -16.68 22.55
C ILE A 215 -5.45 -16.45 21.04
N LYS A 216 -6.67 -16.55 20.51
CA LYS A 216 -6.91 -16.53 19.05
C LYS A 216 -6.60 -15.21 18.35
N ASN A 217 -6.86 -14.08 19.02
CA ASN A 217 -6.62 -12.73 18.53
C ASN A 217 -5.33 -12.18 19.16
N VAL A 218 -4.29 -11.99 18.34
CA VAL A 218 -2.93 -11.63 18.77
C VAL A 218 -2.53 -10.28 18.16
N PRO A 219 -2.93 -9.14 18.75
CA PRO A 219 -2.47 -7.84 18.31
C PRO A 219 -1.03 -7.60 18.79
N MET A 220 -0.13 -7.34 17.84
CA MET A 220 1.27 -7.00 18.09
C MET A 220 1.57 -5.62 17.51
N ASN A 221 2.36 -4.83 18.24
CA ASN A 221 2.79 -3.49 17.83
C ASN A 221 4.29 -3.31 18.02
N CYS A 222 4.97 -2.76 17.02
CA CYS A 222 6.30 -2.21 17.19
C CYS A 222 6.27 -0.97 18.10
N ILE A 223 7.31 -0.77 18.90
CA ILE A 223 7.52 0.45 19.69
C ILE A 223 7.80 1.67 18.78
N PHE A 224 7.43 2.86 19.26
CA PHE A 224 7.50 4.13 18.50
C PHE A 224 8.78 4.92 18.76
N GLU A 225 9.46 4.55 19.84
CA GLU A 225 10.70 5.11 20.36
C GLU A 225 11.90 4.84 19.41
N ASP A 226 12.96 5.64 19.50
CA ASP A 226 14.13 5.56 18.61
C ASP A 226 15.10 4.45 19.06
N VAL A 227 14.92 3.25 18.50
CA VAL A 227 15.59 2.01 18.95
C VAL A 227 15.97 1.05 17.82
N TRP A 228 15.69 1.40 16.56
CA TRP A 228 15.75 0.47 15.43
C TRP A 228 17.09 0.59 14.68
N GLU A 229 17.73 -0.54 14.41
CA GLU A 229 19.03 -0.60 13.73
C GLU A 229 18.91 -0.96 12.23
N ASP A 230 19.97 -0.72 11.46
CA ASP A 230 19.99 -1.07 10.03
C ASP A 230 19.99 -2.59 9.82
N GLY A 231 18.89 -3.10 9.25
CA GLY A 231 18.63 -4.53 9.05
C GLY A 231 17.50 -5.09 9.92
N ASP A 232 16.98 -4.32 10.89
CA ASP A 232 15.82 -4.72 11.69
C ASP A 232 14.57 -4.98 10.82
N ASP A 233 14.39 -4.20 9.74
CA ASP A 233 13.25 -4.36 8.85
C ASP A 233 13.38 -5.56 7.89
N ASP A 234 14.60 -6.00 7.58
CA ASP A 234 14.87 -7.28 6.91
C ASP A 234 14.48 -8.46 7.82
N ILE A 235 14.96 -8.45 9.08
CA ILE A 235 14.64 -9.49 10.08
C ILE A 235 13.12 -9.54 10.34
N PHE A 236 12.46 -8.38 10.45
CA PHE A 236 11.02 -8.30 10.65
C PHE A 236 10.25 -8.82 9.43
N GLN A 237 10.67 -8.45 8.21
CA GLN A 237 10.10 -8.99 6.97
C GLN A 237 10.21 -10.52 6.94
N ASP A 238 11.39 -11.10 7.14
CA ASP A 238 11.61 -12.54 7.08
C ASP A 238 10.76 -13.32 8.10
N GLN A 239 10.56 -12.75 9.28
CA GLN A 239 9.70 -13.32 10.32
C GLN A 239 8.22 -13.28 9.92
N LEU A 240 7.76 -12.18 9.32
CA LEU A 240 6.40 -12.06 8.81
C LEU A 240 6.16 -12.92 7.56
N ILE A 241 7.14 -13.05 6.66
CA ILE A 241 7.08 -13.94 5.49
C ILE A 241 6.92 -15.40 5.93
N GLN A 242 7.75 -15.87 6.88
CA GLN A 242 7.60 -17.21 7.45
C GLN A 242 6.27 -17.40 8.20
N LEU A 243 5.78 -16.37 8.90
CA LEU A 243 4.47 -16.43 9.58
C LEU A 243 3.33 -16.49 8.55
N ALA A 244 3.44 -15.78 7.44
CA ALA A 244 2.47 -15.84 6.34
C ALA A 244 2.42 -17.24 5.71
N ASP A 245 3.56 -17.88 5.48
CA ASP A 245 3.60 -19.25 4.97
C ASP A 245 3.05 -20.26 5.98
N GLU A 246 3.34 -20.13 7.28
CA GLU A 246 2.70 -20.94 8.35
C GLU A 246 1.17 -20.74 8.43
N ILE A 247 0.66 -19.52 8.19
CA ILE A 247 -0.79 -19.24 8.12
C ILE A 247 -1.43 -19.94 6.91
N LEU A 248 -0.74 -19.97 5.77
CA LEU A 248 -1.21 -20.55 4.52
C LEU A 248 -1.17 -22.09 4.55
N ASP A 249 0.00 -22.67 4.80
CA ASP A 249 0.26 -24.12 4.73
C ASP A 249 -0.57 -24.92 5.75
N ARG A 250 -0.92 -24.30 6.88
CA ARG A 250 -1.75 -24.90 7.94
C ARG A 250 -3.18 -24.37 7.97
N GLU A 251 -3.55 -23.54 6.98
CA GLU A 251 -4.86 -22.87 6.84
C GLU A 251 -5.38 -22.18 8.12
N LEU A 252 -4.49 -21.60 8.92
CA LEU A 252 -4.80 -21.12 10.29
C LEU A 252 -5.92 -20.06 10.31
N PHE A 253 -6.04 -19.30 9.23
CA PHE A 253 -7.13 -18.34 9.01
C PHE A 253 -8.53 -18.97 9.05
N LYS A 254 -8.68 -20.26 8.72
CA LYS A 254 -9.97 -21.00 8.80
C LYS A 254 -10.33 -21.42 10.23
N LEU A 255 -9.39 -21.35 11.18
CA LEU A 255 -9.57 -21.76 12.58
C LEU A 255 -9.93 -20.57 13.50
N GLY A 256 -10.03 -19.36 12.93
CA GLY A 256 -10.28 -18.10 13.64
C GLY A 256 -9.03 -17.49 14.28
N TYR A 257 -7.83 -18.00 13.99
CA TYR A 257 -6.59 -17.37 14.39
C TYR A 257 -6.35 -16.09 13.59
N ASN A 258 -6.06 -14.98 14.27
CA ASN A 258 -5.81 -13.68 13.64
C ASN A 258 -4.76 -12.87 14.41
N THR A 259 -4.19 -11.88 13.73
CA THR A 259 -3.20 -10.94 14.27
C THR A 259 -3.29 -9.63 13.51
N THR A 260 -3.08 -8.50 14.19
CA THR A 260 -2.97 -7.18 13.53
C THR A 260 -1.80 -7.11 12.55
N LEU A 261 -0.81 -8.00 12.62
CA LEU A 261 0.35 -7.95 11.73
C LEU A 261 -0.06 -7.99 10.24
N PHE A 262 -1.17 -8.67 9.91
CA PHE A 262 -1.73 -8.75 8.56
C PHE A 262 -3.17 -8.25 8.50
N GLU A 263 -3.41 -7.18 7.74
CA GLU A 263 -4.74 -6.62 7.54
C GLU A 263 -4.91 -6.18 6.08
N ARG A 264 -6.08 -6.47 5.48
CA ARG A 264 -6.32 -6.18 4.04
C ARG A 264 -6.10 -4.73 3.65
N HIS A 265 -6.29 -3.78 4.59
CA HIS A 265 -6.23 -2.33 4.34
C HIS A 265 -4.80 -1.73 4.32
N ILE A 266 -3.78 -2.52 4.67
CA ILE A 266 -2.38 -2.05 4.82
C ILE A 266 -1.63 -2.13 3.49
N GLY A 267 -0.85 -1.09 3.16
CA GLY A 267 -0.02 -1.03 1.95
C GLY A 267 -0.55 -0.14 0.82
N PHE A 268 -1.41 0.82 1.13
CA PHE A 268 -2.03 1.77 0.19
C PHE A 268 -1.72 3.21 0.61
N GLU A 269 -2.08 4.19 -0.22
CA GLU A 269 -2.10 5.60 0.18
C GLU A 269 -3.09 5.87 1.33
N GLN A 270 -2.71 6.73 2.27
CA GLN A 270 -3.61 7.17 3.34
C GLN A 270 -4.51 8.32 2.85
N THR A 271 -5.74 8.00 2.47
CA THR A 271 -6.70 9.00 1.95
C THR A 271 -7.28 9.91 3.04
N ASP A 272 -7.32 9.46 4.29
CA ASP A 272 -7.82 10.26 5.42
C ASP A 272 -6.75 11.21 5.99
N ASN A 273 -7.21 12.26 6.68
CA ASN A 273 -6.40 13.29 7.30
C ASN A 273 -6.58 13.39 8.83
N GLN A 274 -7.31 12.50 9.51
CA GLN A 274 -7.40 12.55 10.98
C GLN A 274 -6.02 12.32 11.64
N ASN A 275 -5.91 12.73 12.90
CA ASN A 275 -4.92 12.19 13.82
C ASN A 275 -5.16 10.67 14.02
N TRP A 276 -4.09 9.86 13.92
CA TRP A 276 -4.12 8.41 14.07
C TRP A 276 -4.72 7.92 15.40
N CYS A 277 -4.43 8.61 16.50
CA CYS A 277 -4.90 8.21 17.83
C CYS A 277 -5.87 9.23 18.44
N GLY A 278 -6.70 8.81 19.38
CA GLY A 278 -7.69 9.66 20.03
C GLY A 278 -7.14 10.72 21.01
N ALA A 279 -5.88 11.14 20.93
CA ALA A 279 -5.31 12.10 21.87
C ALA A 279 -6.06 13.45 21.83
N GLY A 280 -6.47 13.95 22.99
CA GLY A 280 -7.35 15.12 23.12
C GLY A 280 -8.83 14.88 22.79
N LYS A 281 -9.18 13.70 22.26
CA LYS A 281 -10.56 13.16 22.22
C LYS A 281 -10.82 12.25 23.43
N MET A 282 -9.79 11.55 23.92
CA MET A 282 -9.76 10.90 25.25
C MET A 282 -9.28 11.87 26.34
N VAL A 283 -9.51 11.51 27.60
CA VAL A 283 -8.95 12.19 28.78
C VAL A 283 -8.31 11.15 29.68
N SER A 284 -7.10 11.41 30.18
CA SER A 284 -6.50 10.60 31.25
C SER A 284 -6.26 11.43 32.51
N ILE A 285 -6.60 10.87 33.67
CA ILE A 285 -6.53 11.50 34.98
C ILE A 285 -5.35 10.89 35.75
N ASP A 286 -4.38 11.72 36.13
CA ASP A 286 -3.19 11.31 36.87
C ASP A 286 -3.47 11.07 38.37
N THR A 287 -2.50 10.49 39.07
CA THR A 287 -2.55 10.22 40.52
C THR A 287 -2.84 11.45 41.40
N LYS A 288 -2.63 12.67 40.89
CA LYS A 288 -2.85 13.96 41.56
C LYS A 288 -4.14 14.65 41.13
N GLY A 289 -4.90 14.07 40.19
CA GLY A 289 -6.13 14.64 39.64
C GLY A 289 -5.94 15.53 38.41
N VAL A 290 -4.73 15.58 37.84
CA VAL A 290 -4.43 16.35 36.62
C VAL A 290 -4.99 15.62 35.40
N PHE A 291 -5.63 16.37 34.51
CA PHE A 291 -6.17 15.86 33.24
C PHE A 291 -5.15 16.04 32.12
N HIS A 292 -4.91 14.99 31.32
CA HIS A 292 -3.99 15.01 30.17
C HIS A 292 -4.69 14.53 28.88
N PRO A 293 -4.19 14.91 27.68
CA PRO A 293 -4.76 14.50 26.38
C PRO A 293 -4.72 12.98 26.13
N CYS A 294 -3.77 12.28 26.75
CA CYS A 294 -3.73 10.83 26.94
C CYS A 294 -2.61 10.50 27.95
N THR A 295 -2.52 9.24 28.42
CA THR A 295 -1.52 8.83 29.42
C THR A 295 -0.07 9.14 29.01
N ARG A 296 0.26 9.13 27.71
CA ARG A 296 1.63 9.43 27.24
C ARG A 296 2.06 10.90 27.45
N PHE A 297 1.16 11.79 27.89
CA PHE A 297 1.44 13.20 28.18
C PHE A 297 1.54 13.54 29.68
N ALA A 298 1.33 12.56 30.57
CA ALA A 298 1.60 12.70 32.01
C ALA A 298 3.09 12.45 32.30
N GLN A 299 3.68 13.13 33.29
CA GLN A 299 5.14 13.19 33.44
C GLN A 299 5.81 11.81 33.56
N TYR A 300 5.15 10.82 34.16
CA TYR A 300 5.66 9.44 34.32
C TYR A 300 5.84 8.66 32.99
N SER A 301 5.37 9.21 31.87
CA SER A 301 5.50 8.68 30.51
C SER A 301 6.44 9.47 29.59
N LEU A 302 7.06 10.55 30.08
CA LEU A 302 7.89 11.46 29.28
C LEU A 302 9.33 11.43 29.79
N GLY A 303 10.29 11.18 28.90
CA GLY A 303 11.71 11.13 29.23
C GLY A 303 12.41 12.48 29.07
N HIS A 304 11.88 13.35 28.22
CA HIS A 304 12.61 14.52 27.70
C HIS A 304 11.83 15.84 27.82
N LYS A 305 10.50 15.78 27.96
CA LYS A 305 9.61 16.96 27.99
C LYS A 305 8.82 17.09 29.31
N PRO A 306 8.35 18.30 29.65
CA PRO A 306 7.37 18.49 30.73
C PRO A 306 5.99 17.91 30.35
N GLU A 307 5.18 17.60 31.35
CA GLU A 307 3.80 17.14 31.13
C GLU A 307 2.88 18.17 30.48
N ILE A 308 1.98 17.71 29.60
CA ILE A 308 0.90 18.55 29.07
C ILE A 308 -0.34 18.37 29.95
N ASN A 309 -0.45 19.24 30.97
CA ASN A 309 -1.64 19.43 31.78
C ASN A 309 -2.73 20.17 30.96
N THR A 310 -3.93 19.60 30.90
CA THR A 310 -5.13 20.12 30.21
C THR A 310 -6.27 20.50 31.15
N GLY A 311 -6.04 20.52 32.46
CA GLY A 311 -7.06 20.82 33.47
C GLY A 311 -6.94 19.97 34.73
N ASP A 312 -7.92 20.13 35.60
CA ASP A 312 -8.16 19.33 36.81
C ASP A 312 -9.64 19.45 37.20
N ALA A 313 -10.09 18.72 38.23
CA ALA A 313 -11.50 18.71 38.65
C ALA A 313 -12.00 20.04 39.27
N GLU A 314 -11.11 20.91 39.75
CA GLU A 314 -11.44 22.21 40.35
C GLU A 314 -11.62 23.30 39.29
N LYS A 315 -10.69 23.37 38.34
CA LYS A 315 -10.63 24.41 37.28
C LYS A 315 -11.33 23.98 36.00
N GLY A 316 -11.56 22.67 35.84
CA GLY A 316 -12.09 22.05 34.64
C GLY A 316 -11.08 21.95 33.50
N VAL A 317 -11.58 21.48 32.36
CA VAL A 317 -10.79 21.24 31.14
C VAL A 317 -10.50 22.56 30.41
N ASP A 318 -9.21 22.91 30.29
CA ASP A 318 -8.72 24.07 29.55
C ASP A 318 -8.86 23.84 28.03
N GLN A 319 -9.94 24.38 27.47
CA GLN A 319 -10.26 24.30 26.04
C GLN A 319 -9.17 24.92 25.15
N ASN A 320 -8.36 25.87 25.63
CA ASN A 320 -7.26 26.43 24.85
C ASN A 320 -6.08 25.45 24.75
N ARG A 321 -5.87 24.59 25.77
CA ARG A 321 -4.85 23.53 25.75
C ARG A 321 -5.30 22.28 25.00
N LEU A 322 -6.60 22.00 24.93
CA LEU A 322 -7.14 20.96 24.04
C LEU A 322 -7.18 21.39 22.56
N ARG A 323 -7.40 22.67 22.27
CA ARG A 323 -7.53 23.21 20.89
C ARG A 323 -6.42 22.74 19.92
N PRO A 324 -5.13 22.67 20.29
CA PRO A 324 -4.09 22.08 19.44
C PRO A 324 -4.38 20.63 19.02
N PHE A 325 -4.76 19.77 19.95
CA PHE A 325 -5.09 18.36 19.68
C PHE A 325 -6.35 18.21 18.83
N LEU A 326 -7.35 19.06 19.06
CA LEU A 326 -8.59 19.08 18.28
C LEU A 326 -8.42 19.63 16.85
N ALA A 327 -7.34 20.38 16.59
CA ALA A 327 -6.95 20.84 15.26
C ALA A 327 -5.94 19.90 14.55
N LEU A 328 -5.43 18.89 15.26
CA LEU A 328 -4.35 18.01 14.78
C LEU A 328 -4.84 17.05 13.70
N ASN A 329 -4.08 16.97 12.61
CA ASN A 329 -4.40 16.21 11.40
C ASN A 329 -3.09 15.71 10.75
N ARG A 330 -3.17 14.71 9.86
CA ARG A 330 -2.00 14.10 9.20
C ARG A 330 -1.11 15.15 8.52
N THR A 331 -1.71 16.09 7.81
CA THR A 331 -1.02 17.11 6.99
C THR A 331 -0.27 18.20 7.77
N VAL A 332 -0.68 18.56 8.99
CA VAL A 332 0.01 19.61 9.79
C VAL A 332 1.10 19.06 10.72
N GLN A 333 1.27 17.74 10.78
CA GLN A 333 2.22 17.09 11.70
C GLN A 333 3.28 16.24 10.98
N SER A 334 2.94 15.64 9.85
CA SER A 334 3.84 14.71 9.15
C SER A 334 4.72 15.45 8.12
N PRO A 335 6.00 15.06 7.95
CA PRO A 335 6.81 15.58 6.85
C PRO A 335 6.25 15.16 5.49
N GLN A 336 6.62 15.88 4.42
CA GLN A 336 6.06 15.67 3.07
C GLN A 336 6.19 14.23 2.56
N GLU A 337 7.30 13.55 2.88
CA GLU A 337 7.50 12.12 2.60
C GLU A 337 6.38 11.21 3.16
N CYS A 338 5.81 11.55 4.32
CA CYS A 338 4.68 10.84 4.93
C CYS A 338 3.31 11.30 4.40
N ILE A 339 3.27 12.42 3.66
CA ILE A 339 2.07 12.89 2.96
C ILE A 339 1.92 12.14 1.65
N ASP A 340 3.02 12.02 0.90
CA ASP A 340 3.10 11.42 -0.44
C ASP A 340 3.38 9.90 -0.44
N CYS A 341 3.59 9.29 0.73
CA CYS A 341 3.90 7.86 0.86
C CYS A 341 2.76 6.96 0.33
N GLU A 342 3.06 6.25 -0.77
CA GLU A 342 2.16 5.34 -1.51
C GLU A 342 1.70 4.12 -0.69
N VAL A 343 2.27 3.91 0.50
CA VAL A 343 1.95 2.81 1.43
C VAL A 343 1.61 3.28 2.85
N ALA A 344 1.25 4.55 3.03
CA ALA A 344 0.97 5.16 4.34
C ALA A 344 -0.23 4.58 5.13
N SER A 345 -1.13 3.84 4.47
CA SER A 345 -2.25 3.15 5.14
C SER A 345 -1.72 2.07 6.09
N GLY A 346 -2.14 2.13 7.35
CA GLY A 346 -1.62 1.33 8.46
C GLY A 346 -0.39 1.93 9.17
N CYS A 347 0.20 3.03 8.66
CA CYS A 347 1.43 3.62 9.21
C CYS A 347 1.14 4.49 10.44
N ALA A 348 1.01 3.82 11.58
CA ALA A 348 0.67 4.40 12.89
C ALA A 348 1.62 5.50 13.39
N TRP A 349 1.17 6.29 14.37
CA TRP A 349 2.04 7.12 15.20
C TRP A 349 1.46 7.38 16.59
N CYS A 350 2.34 7.63 17.57
CA CYS A 350 1.98 7.90 18.95
C CYS A 350 2.21 9.39 19.29
N GLN A 351 1.15 10.09 19.71
CA GLN A 351 1.21 11.54 19.93
C GLN A 351 2.14 11.98 21.07
N GLY A 352 2.17 11.23 22.19
CA GLY A 352 3.08 11.55 23.29
C GLY A 352 4.55 11.26 22.94
N ASN A 353 4.82 10.22 22.15
CA ASN A 353 6.17 9.95 21.64
C ASN A 353 6.63 11.04 20.65
N ASN A 354 5.76 11.43 19.73
CA ASN A 354 5.99 12.54 18.80
C ASN A 354 6.36 13.84 19.53
N TYR A 355 5.69 14.14 20.65
CA TYR A 355 6.01 15.28 21.51
C TYR A 355 7.32 15.10 22.27
N ASP A 356 7.55 13.95 22.90
CA ASP A 356 8.77 13.70 23.70
C ASP A 356 10.04 13.77 22.84
N CYS A 357 9.97 13.27 21.59
CA CYS A 357 11.05 13.27 20.61
C CYS A 357 11.15 14.55 19.74
N ALA A 358 10.23 15.52 19.86
CA ALA A 358 10.27 16.74 19.03
C ALA A 358 11.47 17.65 19.36
N ASP A 359 11.92 18.48 18.42
CA ASP A 359 13.02 19.43 18.66
C ASP A 359 12.64 20.53 19.68
N THR A 360 11.35 20.85 19.75
CA THR A 360 10.77 21.87 20.65
C THR A 360 9.62 21.26 21.47
N GLU A 361 8.93 22.05 22.29
CA GLU A 361 7.73 21.60 23.02
C GLU A 361 6.48 21.64 22.10
N THR A 362 6.52 20.89 20.99
CA THR A 362 5.47 20.90 19.96
C THR A 362 4.87 19.51 19.72
N ILE A 363 3.56 19.46 19.51
CA ILE A 363 2.86 18.25 19.04
C ILE A 363 2.82 18.16 17.51
N TYR A 364 3.28 19.19 16.79
CA TYR A 364 3.20 19.30 15.32
C TYR A 364 4.42 18.74 14.59
N GLN A 365 5.19 17.89 15.24
CA GLN A 365 6.32 17.16 14.66
C GLN A 365 6.04 15.66 14.75
N ARG A 366 6.27 14.90 13.68
CA ARG A 366 6.10 13.44 13.66
C ARG A 366 7.44 12.73 13.83
N ALA A 367 7.52 11.81 14.79
CA ALA A 367 8.60 10.83 14.84
C ALA A 367 8.39 9.76 13.75
N THR A 368 9.43 9.45 12.98
CA THR A 368 9.37 8.55 11.81
C THR A 368 10.14 7.24 11.99
N TYR A 369 10.68 6.97 13.18
CA TYR A 369 11.55 5.81 13.48
C TYR A 369 10.99 4.46 13.02
N ILE A 370 9.66 4.25 13.10
CA ILE A 370 9.02 3.00 12.67
C ILE A 370 8.88 2.83 11.14
N CYS A 371 9.30 3.80 10.33
CA CYS A 371 9.01 3.85 8.89
C CYS A 371 9.50 2.60 8.14
N LYS A 372 10.73 2.13 8.44
CA LYS A 372 11.28 0.89 7.90
C LYS A 372 10.44 -0.32 8.30
N MET A 373 10.13 -0.47 9.59
CA MET A 373 9.31 -1.56 10.14
C MET A 373 7.91 -1.61 9.50
N HIS A 374 7.30 -0.45 9.23
CA HIS A 374 6.03 -0.38 8.50
C HIS A 374 6.17 -0.84 7.05
N LYS A 375 7.22 -0.41 6.33
CA LYS A 375 7.49 -0.89 4.96
C LYS A 375 7.67 -2.42 4.93
N ALA A 376 8.45 -3.00 5.84
CA ALA A 376 8.59 -4.46 5.96
C ALA A 376 7.25 -5.18 6.21
N ARG A 377 6.40 -4.66 7.11
CA ARG A 377 5.05 -5.18 7.35
C ARG A 377 4.16 -5.09 6.10
N VAL A 378 4.24 -3.99 5.34
CA VAL A 378 3.54 -3.86 4.05
C VAL A 378 4.00 -4.94 3.06
N ARG A 379 5.31 -5.15 2.93
CA ARG A 379 5.90 -6.14 2.01
C ARG A 379 5.46 -7.58 2.33
N ALA A 380 5.45 -7.95 3.61
CA ALA A 380 4.92 -9.25 4.03
C ALA A 380 3.39 -9.36 3.92
N ASN A 381 2.64 -8.28 4.18
CA ASN A 381 1.18 -8.22 3.97
C ASN A 381 0.81 -8.35 2.48
N ASN A 382 1.62 -7.81 1.58
CA ASN A 382 1.44 -8.01 0.14
C ASN A 382 1.62 -9.49 -0.22
N TYR A 383 2.73 -10.11 0.19
CA TYR A 383 3.04 -11.52 -0.02
C TYR A 383 1.93 -12.46 0.48
N LEU A 384 1.44 -12.29 1.72
CA LEU A 384 0.37 -13.12 2.28
C LEU A 384 -0.91 -13.03 1.44
N TRP A 385 -1.44 -11.83 1.24
CA TRP A 385 -2.74 -11.65 0.57
C TRP A 385 -2.66 -12.03 -0.92
N ASN A 386 -1.53 -11.81 -1.59
CA ASN A 386 -1.35 -12.18 -3.00
C ASN A 386 -1.32 -13.71 -3.22
N LYS A 387 -0.93 -14.50 -2.22
CA LYS A 387 -1.15 -15.95 -2.20
C LYS A 387 -2.58 -16.33 -1.78
N LEU A 388 -3.07 -15.74 -0.70
CA LEU A 388 -4.35 -16.08 -0.08
C LEU A 388 -5.55 -15.82 -0.99
N ASP A 389 -5.54 -14.73 -1.75
CA ASP A 389 -6.58 -14.37 -2.70
C ASP A 389 -6.61 -15.29 -3.96
N LYS A 390 -5.62 -16.18 -4.12
CA LYS A 390 -5.63 -17.26 -5.13
C LYS A 390 -6.08 -18.60 -4.55
N LEU A 391 -5.98 -18.80 -3.23
CA LEU A 391 -6.51 -19.97 -2.52
C LEU A 391 -8.00 -19.82 -2.18
N VAL A 392 -8.47 -18.59 -2.02
CA VAL A 392 -9.85 -18.26 -1.65
C VAL A 392 -10.53 -17.56 -2.82
N PRO A 393 -11.73 -18.01 -3.27
CA PRO A 393 -12.52 -17.26 -4.23
C PRO A 393 -12.75 -15.83 -3.70
N PRO A 394 -12.23 -14.81 -4.39
CA PRO A 394 -12.96 -12.84 -3.97
C PRO A 394 -14.46 -12.85 -3.72
N ALA A 395 -14.89 -12.08 -2.71
CA ALA A 395 -16.29 -11.73 -2.52
C ALA A 395 -16.79 -10.86 -3.70
N GLU A 396 -18.11 -10.68 -3.82
CA GLU A 396 -18.68 -9.79 -4.85
C GLU A 396 -18.31 -8.30 -4.68
N ASN A 397 -17.73 -7.91 -3.54
CA ASN A 397 -17.33 -6.54 -3.20
C ASN A 397 -15.81 -6.39 -2.92
N ASP A 398 -14.96 -7.18 -3.57
CA ASP A 398 -13.57 -7.34 -3.12
C ASP A 398 -12.60 -6.16 -3.44
N ASP A 399 -11.89 -5.71 -2.40
CA ASP A 399 -10.76 -4.79 -2.47
C ASP A 399 -9.54 -5.32 -3.26
N ARG A 400 -9.50 -6.61 -3.65
CA ARG A 400 -8.60 -7.17 -4.67
C ARG A 400 -8.43 -6.21 -5.87
N VAL A 401 -9.52 -5.58 -6.33
CA VAL A 401 -9.50 -4.64 -7.47
C VAL A 401 -8.83 -3.30 -7.12
N ARG A 402 -8.92 -2.83 -5.86
CA ARG A 402 -8.25 -1.60 -5.42
C ARG A 402 -6.72 -1.73 -5.40
N ARG A 403 -6.17 -2.88 -4.98
CA ARG A 403 -4.72 -3.13 -4.88
C ARG A 403 -3.97 -2.83 -6.18
N LEU A 404 -4.56 -3.18 -7.32
CA LEU A 404 -3.95 -2.99 -8.63
C LEU A 404 -4.34 -1.66 -9.30
N LYS A 405 -5.59 -1.19 -9.15
CA LYS A 405 -6.10 -0.04 -9.94
C LYS A 405 -5.83 1.35 -9.34
N LEU A 406 -5.41 1.47 -8.08
CA LEU A 406 -5.28 2.77 -7.38
C LEU A 406 -3.85 3.22 -7.07
N ARG A 407 -2.83 2.40 -7.35
CA ARG A 407 -1.43 2.76 -7.07
C ARG A 407 -0.90 3.84 -8.00
N LYS A 408 -0.33 4.90 -7.42
CA LYS A 408 0.74 5.70 -8.04
C LYS A 408 2.04 4.87 -8.04
N GLY A 409 3.06 5.36 -8.74
CA GLY A 409 4.35 4.67 -8.82
C GLY A 409 4.32 3.38 -9.65
N LEU A 410 5.13 2.40 -9.23
CA LEU A 410 5.37 1.16 -9.99
C LEU A 410 4.22 0.16 -9.85
N GLN A 411 3.78 -0.40 -10.99
CA GLN A 411 2.64 -1.30 -11.10
C GLN A 411 3.00 -2.66 -11.73
N SER A 412 4.03 -2.71 -12.59
CA SER A 412 4.44 -3.94 -13.25
C SER A 412 5.92 -4.01 -13.61
N LEU A 413 6.41 -5.23 -13.83
CA LEU A 413 7.74 -5.52 -14.35
C LEU A 413 7.63 -6.19 -15.71
N PHE A 414 8.42 -5.75 -16.68
CA PHE A 414 8.71 -6.54 -17.89
C PHE A 414 9.88 -7.47 -17.60
N VAL A 415 9.70 -8.76 -17.81
CA VAL A 415 10.71 -9.79 -17.51
C VAL A 415 11.18 -10.37 -18.84
N LEU A 416 12.38 -9.97 -19.27
CA LEU A 416 12.95 -10.47 -20.52
C LEU A 416 13.58 -11.84 -20.25
N MET A 417 12.85 -12.92 -20.58
CA MET A 417 13.27 -14.29 -20.25
C MET A 417 14.36 -14.82 -21.18
N ASP A 418 14.49 -14.27 -22.39
CA ASP A 418 15.51 -14.63 -23.39
C ASP A 418 15.98 -13.35 -24.10
N SER A 419 17.28 -13.17 -24.29
CA SER A 419 17.84 -12.04 -25.05
C SER A 419 17.66 -12.18 -26.56
N ALA A 420 17.04 -13.27 -27.01
CA ALA A 420 16.49 -13.47 -28.36
C ALA A 420 14.95 -13.38 -28.41
N ALA A 421 14.28 -12.99 -27.31
CA ALA A 421 12.83 -12.77 -27.30
C ALA A 421 12.43 -11.56 -28.19
N PRO A 422 11.23 -11.57 -28.79
CA PRO A 422 10.86 -10.58 -29.80
C PRO A 422 10.68 -9.19 -29.18
N SER A 423 11.01 -8.17 -29.97
CA SER A 423 10.50 -6.83 -29.67
C SER A 423 9.00 -6.78 -29.92
N PHE A 424 8.26 -6.19 -28.97
CA PHE A 424 6.82 -5.94 -29.04
C PHE A 424 6.49 -4.45 -29.26
N CYS A 425 7.48 -3.63 -29.59
CA CYS A 425 7.38 -2.16 -29.61
C CYS A 425 8.35 -1.57 -30.67
N TYR A 426 8.56 -0.26 -30.66
CA TYR A 426 9.46 0.45 -31.58
C TYR A 426 10.92 0.01 -31.52
N TYR A 427 11.38 -0.55 -30.39
CA TYR A 427 12.78 -0.95 -30.25
C TYR A 427 13.15 -2.13 -31.17
N LYS A 428 14.42 -2.18 -31.56
CA LYS A 428 14.98 -3.29 -32.34
C LYS A 428 15.76 -4.19 -31.39
N THR A 429 15.59 -5.50 -31.51
CA THR A 429 16.54 -6.46 -30.92
C THR A 429 17.90 -6.28 -31.60
N ARG A 430 19.00 -6.63 -30.92
CA ARG A 430 20.35 -6.57 -31.47
C ARG A 430 21.04 -7.91 -31.27
N GLU A 431 21.91 -8.29 -32.21
CA GLU A 431 22.78 -9.46 -32.03
C GLU A 431 23.68 -9.27 -30.79
N MET A 432 23.63 -10.24 -29.89
CA MET A 432 24.42 -10.29 -28.66
C MET A 432 24.58 -11.76 -28.22
N GLU A 433 25.45 -12.00 -27.25
CA GLU A 433 25.55 -13.31 -26.58
C GLU A 433 24.18 -13.70 -26.00
N ARG A 434 23.61 -14.83 -26.46
CA ARG A 434 22.27 -15.25 -26.04
C ARG A 434 22.25 -15.63 -24.56
N LYS A 435 21.41 -14.96 -23.80
CA LYS A 435 21.16 -15.24 -22.38
C LYS A 435 19.70 -15.59 -22.16
N ILE A 436 19.46 -16.60 -21.33
CA ILE A 436 18.13 -17.02 -20.86
C ILE A 436 18.14 -16.85 -19.34
N MET A 437 17.06 -16.28 -18.80
CA MET A 437 16.92 -16.08 -17.36
C MET A 437 16.85 -17.44 -16.64
N ASP A 438 17.67 -17.60 -15.61
CA ASP A 438 17.71 -18.80 -14.79
C ASP A 438 16.61 -18.82 -13.69
N ASP A 439 16.38 -20.02 -13.14
CA ASP A 439 15.35 -20.27 -12.12
C ASP A 439 15.71 -19.73 -10.71
N GLU A 440 16.90 -19.19 -10.46
CA GLU A 440 17.23 -18.45 -9.23
C GLU A 440 16.88 -16.97 -9.41
N THR A 441 17.33 -16.35 -10.50
CA THR A 441 16.93 -14.99 -10.89
C THR A 441 15.42 -14.86 -11.00
N LEU A 442 14.72 -15.82 -11.62
CA LEU A 442 13.26 -15.80 -11.72
C LEU A 442 12.57 -15.89 -10.34
N LYS A 443 13.11 -16.66 -9.39
CA LYS A 443 12.56 -16.71 -8.01
C LYS A 443 12.70 -15.35 -7.31
N LYS A 444 13.85 -14.69 -7.47
CA LYS A 444 14.09 -13.34 -6.93
C LYS A 444 13.11 -12.32 -7.51
N VAL A 445 12.86 -12.36 -8.83
CA VAL A 445 11.85 -11.53 -9.51
C VAL A 445 10.43 -11.83 -9.03
N ALA A 446 10.05 -13.11 -8.95
CA ALA A 446 8.73 -13.56 -8.50
C ALA A 446 8.45 -13.13 -7.04
N PHE A 447 9.44 -13.29 -6.15
CA PHE A 447 9.37 -12.84 -4.77
C PHE A 447 9.24 -11.31 -4.66
N TYR A 448 10.11 -10.55 -5.33
CA TYR A 448 10.06 -9.08 -5.37
C TYR A 448 8.69 -8.57 -5.87
N ALA A 449 8.12 -9.21 -6.89
CA ALA A 449 6.79 -8.86 -7.39
C ALA A 449 5.65 -9.23 -6.41
N LEU A 450 5.80 -10.27 -5.59
CA LEU A 450 4.83 -10.59 -4.53
C LEU A 450 4.90 -9.59 -3.37
N THR A 451 6.11 -9.24 -2.92
CA THR A 451 6.32 -8.31 -1.79
C THR A 451 6.01 -6.87 -2.16
N GLU A 452 6.42 -6.42 -3.36
CA GLU A 452 6.11 -5.07 -3.84
C GLU A 452 4.74 -4.98 -4.54
N ASN A 453 3.96 -6.07 -4.63
CA ASN A 453 2.63 -6.10 -5.26
C ASN A 453 2.62 -5.57 -6.71
N LEU A 454 3.36 -6.28 -7.58
CA LEU A 454 3.56 -5.96 -9.00
C LEU A 454 3.08 -7.10 -9.89
N SER A 455 2.51 -6.76 -11.05
CA SER A 455 2.22 -7.73 -12.12
C SER A 455 3.43 -7.96 -13.03
N LEU A 456 3.51 -9.11 -13.70
CA LEU A 456 4.63 -9.48 -14.56
C LEU A 456 4.24 -9.53 -16.05
N ASN A 457 5.09 -9.00 -16.91
CA ASN A 457 4.96 -9.04 -18.36
C ASN A 457 6.14 -9.85 -18.92
N LEU A 458 5.95 -11.15 -19.08
CA LEU A 458 6.98 -12.12 -19.42
C LEU A 458 7.21 -12.11 -20.93
N ILE A 459 8.41 -11.72 -21.38
CA ILE A 459 8.78 -11.67 -22.80
C ILE A 459 9.57 -12.94 -23.12
N LEU A 460 8.95 -13.87 -23.87
CA LEU A 460 9.49 -15.22 -24.10
C LEU A 460 10.13 -15.36 -25.48
N GLY A 461 11.17 -16.20 -25.59
CA GLY A 461 11.76 -16.62 -26.86
C GLY A 461 10.89 -17.65 -27.60
N GLU A 462 11.51 -18.48 -28.44
CA GLU A 462 10.80 -19.56 -29.17
C GLU A 462 10.11 -20.59 -28.26
N ASN A 463 10.59 -20.73 -27.01
CA ASN A 463 10.17 -21.73 -26.03
C ASN A 463 9.31 -21.10 -24.94
N GLY A 464 8.28 -21.83 -24.49
CA GLY A 464 7.44 -21.45 -23.36
C GLY A 464 8.08 -21.73 -22.00
N LEU A 465 7.42 -21.31 -20.92
CA LEU A 465 7.84 -21.55 -19.54
C LEU A 465 7.97 -23.05 -19.22
N THR A 466 9.02 -23.44 -18.51
CA THR A 466 9.17 -24.79 -17.96
C THR A 466 8.20 -25.03 -16.78
N GLU A 467 7.95 -26.29 -16.41
CA GLU A 467 7.13 -26.59 -15.22
C GLU A 467 7.72 -26.02 -13.92
N ALA A 468 9.06 -25.94 -13.80
CA ALA A 468 9.72 -25.28 -12.68
C ALA A 468 9.42 -23.78 -12.65
N GLN A 469 9.42 -23.13 -13.82
CA GLN A 469 9.12 -21.70 -13.95
C GLN A 469 7.65 -21.40 -13.69
N LYS A 470 6.73 -22.26 -14.12
CA LYS A 470 5.30 -22.19 -13.77
C LYS A 470 5.07 -22.33 -12.26
N GLU A 471 5.75 -23.27 -11.61
CA GLU A 471 5.68 -23.47 -10.15
C GLU A 471 6.23 -22.28 -9.36
N ILE A 472 7.29 -21.63 -9.85
CA ILE A 472 7.80 -20.35 -9.32
C ILE A 472 6.76 -19.23 -9.46
N LEU A 473 6.14 -19.11 -10.64
CA LEU A 473 5.26 -18.01 -11.01
C LEU A 473 3.78 -18.19 -10.59
N LYS A 474 3.38 -19.33 -10.03
CA LYS A 474 1.96 -19.66 -9.75
C LYS A 474 1.23 -18.65 -8.87
N TRP A 475 1.96 -17.97 -7.98
CA TRP A 475 1.41 -16.94 -7.10
C TRP A 475 1.39 -15.55 -7.75
N ASN A 476 2.20 -15.29 -8.77
CA ASN A 476 2.25 -14.01 -9.48
C ASN A 476 1.12 -13.89 -10.50
N ASP A 477 0.64 -12.67 -10.73
CA ASP A 477 -0.22 -12.37 -11.89
C ASP A 477 0.67 -11.95 -13.05
N TYR A 478 0.53 -12.65 -14.19
CA TYR A 478 1.41 -12.47 -15.33
C TYR A 478 0.70 -12.56 -16.68
N VAL A 479 1.25 -11.83 -17.65
CA VAL A 479 0.92 -11.84 -19.08
C VAL A 479 2.16 -12.26 -19.86
N ILE A 480 2.00 -13.05 -20.92
CA ILE A 480 3.06 -13.54 -21.79
C ILE A 480 3.06 -12.75 -23.11
N TYR A 481 4.23 -12.30 -23.54
CA TYR A 481 4.49 -11.77 -24.87
C TYR A 481 5.32 -12.80 -25.65
N ARG A 482 4.82 -13.25 -26.81
CA ARG A 482 5.49 -14.24 -27.68
C ARG A 482 5.46 -13.82 -29.15
N SER A 483 6.39 -14.32 -29.96
CA SER A 483 6.31 -14.18 -31.42
C SER A 483 5.15 -15.03 -31.97
N GLY A 484 4.52 -14.59 -33.07
CA GLY A 484 3.52 -15.39 -33.78
C GLY A 484 4.02 -16.81 -34.09
N SER A 485 5.26 -16.91 -34.57
CA SER A 485 5.97 -18.15 -34.92
C SER A 485 6.47 -18.97 -33.72
N ALA A 486 6.16 -18.61 -32.48
CA ALA A 486 6.64 -19.33 -31.29
C ALA A 486 6.00 -20.73 -31.12
N LYS A 487 6.77 -21.68 -30.57
CA LYS A 487 6.50 -23.13 -30.68
C LYS A 487 5.61 -23.71 -29.56
N PHE A 488 4.94 -22.86 -28.81
CA PHE A 488 4.08 -23.20 -27.68
C PHE A 488 2.69 -22.53 -27.82
N PRO A 489 1.61 -23.15 -27.32
CA PRO A 489 0.25 -22.67 -27.56
C PRO A 489 -0.03 -21.31 -26.90
N THR A 490 -0.93 -20.56 -27.52
CA THR A 490 -1.57 -19.35 -26.97
C THR A 490 -2.58 -19.74 -25.88
N ASP A 491 -2.64 -18.96 -24.80
CA ASP A 491 -3.65 -19.04 -23.74
C ASP A 491 -4.33 -17.67 -23.50
N ASP A 492 -5.21 -17.60 -22.49
CA ASP A 492 -5.93 -16.39 -22.06
C ASP A 492 -5.02 -15.26 -21.55
N LYS A 493 -3.71 -15.53 -21.40
CA LYS A 493 -2.71 -14.59 -20.87
C LYS A 493 -1.65 -14.25 -21.92
N THR A 494 -1.81 -14.70 -23.16
CA THR A 494 -0.79 -14.58 -24.21
C THR A 494 -1.13 -13.50 -25.22
N ILE A 495 -0.32 -12.44 -25.26
CA ILE A 495 -0.29 -11.44 -26.33
C ILE A 495 0.66 -11.93 -27.43
N ASN A 496 0.11 -12.15 -28.61
CA ASN A 496 0.89 -12.50 -29.80
C ASN A 496 1.51 -11.23 -30.41
N VAL A 497 2.76 -11.37 -30.88
CA VAL A 497 3.54 -10.30 -31.52
C VAL A 497 3.97 -10.79 -32.89
N PHE A 498 3.50 -10.14 -33.95
CA PHE A 498 3.84 -10.45 -35.33
C PHE A 498 4.76 -9.37 -35.90
N ASP A 499 5.92 -9.77 -36.41
CA ASP A 499 6.82 -8.91 -37.18
C ASP A 499 6.59 -9.16 -38.69
N PHE A 500 5.97 -8.21 -39.38
CA PHE A 500 5.39 -8.35 -40.73
C PHE A 500 6.37 -8.90 -41.78
N GLU A 501 7.64 -8.54 -41.68
CA GLU A 501 8.69 -8.94 -42.62
C GLU A 501 9.35 -10.29 -42.28
N SER A 502 9.00 -10.93 -41.16
CA SER A 502 9.71 -12.13 -40.66
C SER A 502 8.86 -13.24 -40.04
N ASP A 503 7.70 -12.96 -39.46
CA ASP A 503 6.72 -13.96 -39.03
C ASP A 503 5.80 -14.38 -40.20
N THR A 504 5.58 -15.67 -40.39
CA THR A 504 4.52 -16.16 -41.29
C THR A 504 3.18 -16.20 -40.55
N TRP A 505 2.13 -15.63 -41.16
CA TRP A 505 0.76 -15.79 -40.65
C TRP A 505 0.32 -17.26 -40.70
N ASP A 506 -0.47 -17.68 -39.71
CA ASP A 506 -0.99 -19.04 -39.54
C ASP A 506 -2.51 -18.96 -39.30
N ASP A 507 -3.32 -19.46 -40.24
CA ASP A 507 -4.78 -19.43 -40.15
C ASP A 507 -5.36 -20.30 -39.02
N SER A 508 -4.53 -21.07 -38.30
CA SER A 508 -4.93 -21.74 -37.06
C SER A 508 -4.89 -20.82 -35.82
N ILE A 509 -4.39 -19.58 -35.96
CA ILE A 509 -4.59 -18.50 -35.00
C ILE A 509 -6.07 -18.07 -35.07
N GLY A 510 -6.90 -18.75 -34.29
CA GLY A 510 -8.31 -18.40 -34.11
C GLY A 510 -8.47 -17.00 -33.48
N PRO A 511 -9.71 -16.46 -33.47
CA PRO A 511 -9.98 -15.09 -33.01
C PRO A 511 -9.49 -14.86 -31.58
N THR A 512 -8.64 -13.86 -31.41
CA THR A 512 -8.06 -13.42 -30.13
C THR A 512 -8.61 -12.06 -29.68
N GLU A 513 -8.50 -11.72 -28.40
CA GLU A 513 -8.89 -10.37 -27.95
C GLU A 513 -7.94 -9.29 -28.50
N MET A 514 -6.63 -9.57 -28.54
CA MET A 514 -5.61 -8.63 -29.03
C MET A 514 -4.38 -9.35 -29.62
N PHE A 515 -3.81 -8.78 -30.68
CA PHE A 515 -2.39 -8.97 -30.99
C PHE A 515 -1.67 -7.65 -31.34
N ILE A 516 -0.33 -7.74 -31.35
CA ILE A 516 0.58 -6.66 -31.73
C ILE A 516 1.16 -6.96 -33.12
N LEU A 517 1.09 -6.00 -34.05
CA LEU A 517 1.74 -6.04 -35.35
C LEU A 517 2.91 -5.03 -35.37
N ARG A 518 4.05 -5.43 -35.92
CA ARG A 518 5.24 -4.60 -36.11
C ARG A 518 5.63 -4.61 -37.58
N ILE A 519 5.62 -3.45 -38.23
CA ILE A 519 5.82 -3.32 -39.69
C ILE A 519 6.86 -2.23 -39.99
N SER A 520 7.73 -2.45 -40.97
CA SER A 520 8.68 -1.44 -41.44
C SER A 520 7.95 -0.24 -42.06
N LYS A 521 8.55 0.95 -41.95
CA LYS A 521 8.12 2.13 -42.72
C LYS A 521 8.03 1.85 -44.23
N ASP A 522 8.86 0.95 -44.75
CA ASP A 522 8.95 0.64 -46.19
C ASP A 522 7.74 -0.18 -46.69
N SER A 523 7.19 -1.06 -45.84
CA SER A 523 6.03 -1.92 -46.15
C SER A 523 4.68 -1.31 -45.70
N LEU A 524 4.66 -0.07 -45.20
CA LEU A 524 3.41 0.61 -44.79
C LEU A 524 2.33 0.64 -45.87
N THR A 525 2.71 0.65 -47.16
CA THR A 525 1.74 0.66 -48.28
C THR A 525 0.98 -0.66 -48.43
N GLU A 526 1.48 -1.74 -47.84
CA GLU A 526 0.87 -3.08 -47.83
C GLU A 526 -0.11 -3.27 -46.66
N LEU A 527 0.06 -2.49 -45.58
CA LEU A 527 -0.72 -2.59 -44.33
C LEU A 527 -2.25 -2.61 -44.53
N PRO A 528 -2.87 -1.79 -45.41
CA PRO A 528 -4.32 -1.84 -45.60
C PRO A 528 -4.80 -3.16 -46.20
N ALA A 529 -4.12 -3.68 -47.24
CA ALA A 529 -4.46 -4.96 -47.85
C ALA A 529 -4.24 -6.13 -46.87
N TRP A 530 -3.28 -6.00 -45.95
CA TRP A 530 -3.06 -6.98 -44.89
C TRP A 530 -4.17 -6.92 -43.82
N LEU A 531 -4.59 -5.74 -43.39
CA LEU A 531 -5.69 -5.58 -42.42
C LEU A 531 -7.06 -5.98 -43.01
N GLU A 532 -7.30 -5.67 -44.29
CA GLU A 532 -8.45 -6.15 -45.06
C GLU A 532 -8.55 -7.69 -45.05
N ALA A 533 -7.42 -8.41 -45.04
CA ALA A 533 -7.38 -9.88 -45.01
C ALA A 533 -7.43 -10.50 -43.59
N HIS A 534 -6.83 -9.86 -42.57
CA HIS A 534 -6.60 -10.49 -41.25
C HIS A 534 -7.37 -9.86 -40.07
N SER A 535 -8.13 -8.77 -40.27
CA SER A 535 -8.90 -8.07 -39.21
C SER A 535 -10.10 -8.84 -38.63
N LEU A 536 -10.30 -10.11 -39.02
CA LEU A 536 -11.24 -11.04 -38.37
C LEU A 536 -10.57 -11.92 -37.31
N ALA A 537 -9.23 -11.93 -37.22
CA ALA A 537 -8.46 -12.75 -36.28
C ALA A 537 -8.23 -12.09 -34.90
N ALA A 538 -8.60 -10.83 -34.73
CA ALA A 538 -8.66 -10.20 -33.42
C ALA A 538 -9.71 -9.10 -33.32
N ASP A 539 -10.24 -8.90 -32.11
CA ASP A 539 -11.07 -7.74 -31.79
C ASP A 539 -10.23 -6.44 -31.74
N LYS A 540 -8.92 -6.54 -31.40
CA LYS A 540 -7.96 -5.42 -31.44
C LYS A 540 -6.61 -5.75 -32.09
N ILE A 541 -6.13 -4.86 -32.96
CA ILE A 541 -4.76 -4.87 -33.50
C ILE A 541 -4.00 -3.61 -33.07
N THR A 542 -2.90 -3.79 -32.32
CA THR A 542 -1.96 -2.72 -31.99
C THR A 542 -0.81 -2.71 -32.99
N VAL A 543 -0.68 -1.65 -33.80
CA VAL A 543 0.39 -1.52 -34.80
C VAL A 543 1.52 -0.63 -34.28
N PHE A 544 2.77 -1.09 -34.43
CA PHE A 544 3.98 -0.27 -34.27
C PHE A 544 4.72 -0.16 -35.60
N VAL A 545 4.93 1.07 -36.07
CA VAL A 545 5.80 1.35 -37.21
C VAL A 545 7.27 1.28 -36.75
N LYS A 546 7.99 0.29 -37.27
CA LYS A 546 9.45 0.15 -37.09
C LYS A 546 10.16 1.23 -37.92
N GLU A 547 11.33 1.63 -37.44
CA GLU A 547 12.24 2.55 -38.14
C GLU A 547 11.71 3.99 -38.31
N MET A 548 10.69 4.37 -37.54
CA MET A 548 10.08 5.72 -37.52
C MET A 548 11.13 6.82 -37.31
N GLU A 549 12.22 6.54 -36.56
CA GLU A 549 13.37 7.44 -36.40
C GLU A 549 14.06 7.86 -37.70
N THR A 550 13.85 7.10 -38.79
CA THR A 550 14.46 7.30 -40.11
C THR A 550 13.50 7.89 -41.15
N MET A 551 12.30 8.33 -40.77
CA MET A 551 11.34 8.93 -41.71
C MET A 551 11.73 10.35 -42.13
N THR A 552 11.42 10.66 -43.39
CA THR A 552 11.73 11.91 -44.10
C THR A 552 10.46 12.59 -44.60
N GLU A 553 10.55 13.88 -44.99
CA GLU A 553 9.42 14.64 -45.53
C GLU A 553 8.70 13.94 -46.71
N ALA A 554 9.43 13.16 -47.50
CA ALA A 554 8.90 12.45 -48.66
C ALA A 554 8.04 11.22 -48.27
N GLU A 555 8.19 10.69 -47.06
CA GLU A 555 7.52 9.47 -46.58
C GLU A 555 6.25 9.78 -45.76
N PHE A 556 6.13 10.99 -45.20
CA PHE A 556 4.92 11.42 -44.49
C PHE A 556 3.68 11.50 -45.40
N GLY A 557 3.84 11.89 -46.67
CA GLY A 557 2.76 11.90 -47.66
C GLY A 557 2.20 10.49 -47.93
N PRO A 558 3.05 9.52 -48.31
CA PRO A 558 2.68 8.10 -48.39
C PRO A 558 2.07 7.54 -47.10
N TYR A 559 2.60 7.87 -45.92
CA TYR A 559 2.01 7.41 -44.65
C TYR A 559 0.61 7.99 -44.42
N LYS A 560 0.39 9.28 -44.71
CA LYS A 560 -0.96 9.86 -44.68
C LYS A 560 -1.90 9.12 -45.64
N ALA A 561 -1.47 8.82 -46.87
CA ALA A 561 -2.31 8.11 -47.83
C ALA A 561 -2.69 6.68 -47.37
N VAL A 562 -1.83 6.02 -46.59
CA VAL A 562 -2.13 4.74 -45.93
C VAL A 562 -3.19 4.93 -44.83
N LEU A 563 -3.01 5.93 -43.95
CA LEU A 563 -3.98 6.26 -42.90
C LEU A 563 -5.34 6.68 -43.47
N ASP A 564 -5.35 7.46 -44.57
CA ASP A 564 -6.56 7.89 -45.27
C ASP A 564 -7.33 6.69 -45.87
N ARG A 565 -6.63 5.70 -46.44
CA ARG A 565 -7.27 4.45 -46.91
C ARG A 565 -7.84 3.65 -45.74
N LEU A 566 -7.13 3.55 -44.63
CA LEU A 566 -7.59 2.83 -43.43
C LEU A 566 -8.82 3.52 -42.80
N ALA A 567 -8.84 4.86 -42.78
CA ALA A 567 -9.97 5.66 -42.33
C ALA A 567 -11.19 5.55 -43.26
N ALA A 568 -10.99 5.39 -44.57
CA ALA A 568 -12.07 5.12 -45.52
C ALA A 568 -12.61 3.69 -45.43
N TRP A 569 -11.74 2.69 -45.20
CA TRP A 569 -12.11 1.28 -45.12
C TRP A 569 -12.83 0.89 -43.81
N LEU A 570 -12.39 1.43 -42.66
CA LEU A 570 -12.89 1.00 -41.35
C LEU A 570 -14.43 1.12 -41.18
N PRO A 571 -15.12 2.16 -41.68
CA PRO A 571 -16.59 2.24 -41.66
C PRO A 571 -17.32 1.33 -42.67
N GLU A 572 -16.64 0.85 -43.71
CA GLU A 572 -17.22 -0.03 -44.75
C GLU A 572 -17.26 -1.52 -44.33
N ARG A 573 -16.71 -1.86 -43.16
CA ARG A 573 -16.65 -3.22 -42.60
C ARG A 573 -18.01 -3.66 -42.02
N GLU A 574 -18.89 -4.20 -42.86
CA GLU A 574 -20.18 -4.81 -42.47
C GLU A 574 -20.01 -6.04 -41.55
N GLU A 575 -19.80 -5.82 -40.24
CA GLU A 575 -19.62 -6.88 -39.24
C GLU A 575 -20.40 -6.60 -37.94
N GLU A 576 -20.86 -7.65 -37.26
CA GLU A 576 -21.63 -7.52 -35.99
C GLU A 576 -20.77 -7.07 -34.79
N LYS A 577 -19.44 -7.01 -34.94
CA LYS A 577 -18.48 -6.68 -33.88
C LYS A 577 -17.69 -5.39 -34.19
N PRO A 578 -17.54 -4.46 -33.21
CA PRO A 578 -16.57 -3.39 -33.32
C PRO A 578 -15.14 -3.96 -33.38
N PHE A 579 -14.24 -3.23 -34.07
CA PHE A 579 -12.85 -3.62 -34.27
C PHE A 579 -11.94 -2.42 -33.98
N GLU A 580 -10.87 -2.65 -33.21
CA GLU A 580 -9.97 -1.59 -32.77
C GLU A 580 -8.61 -1.67 -33.47
N LEU A 581 -8.19 -0.56 -34.08
CA LEU A 581 -6.91 -0.39 -34.75
C LEU A 581 -6.17 0.79 -34.12
N SER A 582 -5.05 0.54 -33.44
CA SER A 582 -4.41 1.54 -32.55
C SER A 582 -3.93 2.82 -33.25
N LEU A 583 -3.74 2.80 -34.58
CA LEU A 583 -3.37 3.99 -35.36
C LEU A 583 -4.52 5.00 -35.52
N LEU A 584 -5.77 4.56 -35.32
CA LEU A 584 -6.97 5.32 -35.65
C LEU A 584 -8.01 5.33 -34.52
N THR A 585 -8.32 4.18 -33.91
CA THR A 585 -9.41 4.07 -32.92
C THR A 585 -8.99 4.42 -31.50
N ASP A 586 -7.72 4.20 -31.11
CA ASP A 586 -7.21 4.54 -29.77
C ASP A 586 -7.53 6.01 -29.43
N ARG A 587 -7.33 6.96 -30.36
CA ARG A 587 -7.57 8.39 -30.09
C ARG A 587 -9.04 8.72 -29.86
N LEU A 588 -9.97 7.98 -30.46
CA LEU A 588 -11.41 8.21 -30.34
C LEU A 588 -11.96 7.84 -28.96
N GLN A 589 -11.34 6.84 -28.33
CA GLN A 589 -11.77 6.27 -27.04
C GLN A 589 -11.04 6.87 -25.82
N LEU A 590 -9.88 7.48 -26.02
CA LEU A 590 -9.03 7.96 -24.93
C LEU A 590 -9.56 9.27 -24.32
N GLU A 591 -9.88 9.25 -23.03
CA GLU A 591 -10.13 10.43 -22.19
C GLU A 591 -8.84 11.10 -21.68
N LYS A 592 -7.68 10.47 -21.89
CA LYS A 592 -6.36 10.90 -21.35
C LYS A 592 -5.20 10.37 -22.21
N PRO A 593 -3.99 10.97 -22.15
CA PRO A 593 -2.83 10.53 -22.93
C PRO A 593 -2.39 9.08 -22.63
N ASN A 594 -2.11 8.29 -23.68
CA ASN A 594 -1.64 6.91 -23.64
C ASN A 594 -0.11 6.79 -23.87
N HIS A 595 0.65 7.66 -23.21
CA HIS A 595 2.10 7.73 -23.32
C HIS A 595 2.81 6.53 -22.64
N CYS A 596 4.01 6.17 -23.12
CA CYS A 596 4.84 5.12 -22.55
C CYS A 596 5.24 5.40 -21.09
N ASP A 597 4.74 4.57 -20.17
CA ASP A 597 5.00 4.61 -18.73
C ASP A 597 6.36 4.03 -18.28
N ALA A 598 7.28 3.78 -19.21
CA ALA A 598 8.59 3.20 -18.90
C ALA A 598 9.43 4.13 -18.01
N GLY A 599 9.91 3.61 -16.89
CA GLY A 599 10.58 4.40 -15.84
C GLY A 599 9.62 5.16 -14.92
N VAL A 600 8.29 4.96 -15.06
CA VAL A 600 7.24 5.56 -14.21
C VAL A 600 6.36 4.50 -13.56
N LYS A 601 5.60 3.73 -14.36
CA LYS A 601 4.74 2.64 -13.86
C LYS A 601 5.28 1.23 -14.15
N HIS A 602 6.27 1.11 -15.03
CA HIS A 602 6.97 -0.15 -15.27
C HIS A 602 8.47 0.05 -15.52
N VAL A 603 9.23 -1.00 -15.21
CA VAL A 603 10.65 -1.16 -15.59
C VAL A 603 10.85 -2.55 -16.22
N THR A 604 12.02 -2.84 -16.73
CA THR A 604 12.41 -4.16 -17.26
C THR A 604 13.53 -4.77 -16.44
N ILE A 605 13.47 -6.07 -16.17
CA ILE A 605 14.65 -6.85 -15.78
C ILE A 605 15.11 -7.72 -16.95
N GLY A 606 16.41 -7.71 -17.23
CA GLY A 606 17.05 -8.52 -18.27
C GLY A 606 17.35 -9.96 -17.82
N PRO A 607 17.66 -10.88 -18.76
CA PRO A 607 18.10 -12.25 -18.46
C PRO A 607 19.52 -12.30 -17.87
N ASP A 608 20.10 -11.15 -17.54
CA ASP A 608 21.36 -10.96 -16.83
C ASP A 608 21.17 -10.45 -15.39
N GLY A 609 19.92 -10.41 -14.89
CA GLY A 609 19.57 -10.02 -13.52
C GLY A 609 19.54 -8.51 -13.26
N ASN A 610 19.73 -7.67 -14.30
CA ASN A 610 19.83 -6.22 -14.18
C ASN A 610 18.55 -5.49 -14.59
N PHE A 611 18.22 -4.41 -13.89
CA PHE A 611 17.09 -3.53 -14.18
C PHE A 611 17.44 -2.41 -15.17
N TYR A 612 16.51 -2.15 -16.08
CA TYR A 612 16.54 -1.15 -17.15
C TYR A 612 15.19 -0.44 -17.27
N VAL A 613 15.15 0.74 -17.87
CA VAL A 613 13.91 1.54 -18.03
C VAL A 613 12.85 0.81 -18.87
N CYS A 614 13.26 0.20 -19.99
CA CYS A 614 12.45 -0.70 -20.82
C CYS A 614 13.38 -1.68 -21.58
N PRO A 615 12.86 -2.70 -22.31
CA PRO A 615 13.73 -3.66 -22.98
C PRO A 615 14.58 -3.02 -24.09
N GLY A 616 14.11 -1.92 -24.70
CA GLY A 616 14.90 -1.13 -25.64
C GLY A 616 16.21 -0.62 -25.04
N PHE A 617 16.24 -0.28 -23.74
CA PHE A 617 17.47 0.12 -23.05
C PHE A 617 18.43 -1.05 -22.76
N TYR A 618 17.91 -2.26 -22.54
CA TYR A 618 18.73 -3.48 -22.49
C TYR A 618 19.41 -3.75 -23.84
N TYR A 619 18.70 -3.55 -24.95
CA TYR A 619 19.22 -3.70 -26.32
C TYR A 619 20.04 -2.49 -26.84
N ARG A 620 20.35 -1.48 -26.02
CA ARG A 620 21.19 -0.34 -26.46
C ARG A 620 22.67 -0.70 -26.60
N GLU A 621 23.32 -0.03 -27.54
CA GLU A 621 24.77 0.18 -27.47
C GLU A 621 25.12 0.83 -26.12
N LYS A 622 26.11 0.25 -25.43
CA LYS A 622 26.50 0.64 -24.05
C LYS A 622 25.33 0.59 -23.05
N ASN A 623 24.47 -0.43 -23.11
CA ASN A 623 23.40 -0.65 -22.14
C ASN A 623 23.80 -0.50 -20.65
N LYS A 624 25.06 -0.78 -20.29
CA LYS A 624 25.64 -0.53 -18.95
C LYS A 624 25.53 0.93 -18.47
N ASP A 625 25.53 1.90 -19.37
CA ASP A 625 25.35 3.32 -19.05
C ASP A 625 23.90 3.61 -18.56
N PHE A 626 22.97 2.69 -18.83
CA PHE A 626 21.53 2.77 -18.52
C PHE A 626 21.06 1.74 -17.47
N LEU A 627 21.99 1.03 -16.83
CA LEU A 627 21.69 0.10 -15.73
C LEU A 627 21.19 0.89 -14.50
N ILE A 628 20.08 0.41 -13.93
CA ILE A 628 19.45 0.95 -12.72
C ILE A 628 20.11 0.32 -11.48
N ALA A 629 19.95 -1.00 -11.32
CA ALA A 629 20.52 -1.83 -10.26
C ALA A 629 20.40 -3.32 -10.67
N ASP A 630 21.08 -4.22 -9.97
CA ASP A 630 20.84 -5.67 -10.03
C ASP A 630 19.74 -6.12 -9.06
N ILE A 631 19.19 -7.32 -9.25
CA ILE A 631 18.10 -7.86 -8.42
C ILE A 631 18.47 -8.10 -6.96
N ASP A 632 19.71 -8.48 -6.63
CA ASP A 632 20.14 -8.72 -5.25
C ASP A 632 20.29 -7.39 -4.48
N THR A 633 20.78 -6.34 -5.15
CA THR A 633 20.75 -4.95 -4.63
C THR A 633 19.31 -4.49 -4.39
N VAL A 634 18.40 -4.67 -5.36
CA VAL A 634 17.00 -4.22 -5.25
C VAL A 634 16.23 -4.97 -4.16
N LEU A 635 16.48 -6.28 -3.98
CA LEU A 635 15.91 -7.04 -2.87
C LEU A 635 16.40 -6.58 -1.50
N LYS A 636 17.60 -5.99 -1.42
CA LYS A 636 18.16 -5.45 -0.17
C LYS A 636 17.76 -4.00 0.12
N THR A 637 17.68 -3.14 -0.90
CA THR A 637 17.31 -1.73 -0.71
C THR A 637 15.81 -1.51 -0.70
N HIS A 638 15.04 -2.41 -1.35
CA HIS A 638 13.65 -2.19 -1.74
C HIS A 638 13.44 -0.91 -2.57
N GLU A 639 14.49 -0.44 -3.25
CA GLU A 639 14.48 0.79 -4.04
C GLU A 639 15.09 0.57 -5.43
N LEU A 640 14.44 1.16 -6.45
CA LEU A 640 14.92 1.22 -7.82
C LEU A 640 15.46 2.64 -8.10
N PRO A 641 16.80 2.87 -8.05
CA PRO A 641 17.39 4.21 -8.16
C PRO A 641 17.42 4.73 -9.61
N ILE A 642 16.25 5.00 -10.19
CA ILE A 642 16.10 5.53 -11.56
C ILE A 642 16.65 6.97 -11.60
N LYS A 643 17.85 7.12 -12.18
CA LYS A 643 18.53 8.41 -12.35
C LYS A 643 17.65 9.35 -13.19
N ASN A 644 17.42 10.56 -12.66
CA ASN A 644 16.55 11.58 -13.25
C ASN A 644 15.12 11.08 -13.54
N SER A 645 14.53 10.30 -12.62
CA SER A 645 13.19 9.70 -12.75
C SER A 645 12.08 10.69 -13.13
N GLN A 646 12.21 11.97 -12.80
CA GLN A 646 11.26 13.01 -13.19
C GLN A 646 11.12 13.15 -14.71
N LEU A 647 12.20 12.95 -15.50
CA LEU A 647 12.20 13.18 -16.94
C LEU A 647 11.35 12.17 -17.74
N TYR A 648 11.05 11.00 -17.16
CA TYR A 648 10.17 10.02 -17.81
C TYR A 648 8.69 10.43 -17.74
N LYS A 649 8.32 11.26 -16.75
CA LYS A 649 6.96 11.78 -16.56
C LYS A 649 6.55 12.80 -17.64
N LEU A 650 5.25 13.07 -17.73
CA LEU A 650 4.65 13.92 -18.78
C LEU A 650 4.73 15.42 -18.47
N ASP A 651 4.59 15.79 -17.20
CA ASP A 651 4.81 17.15 -16.64
C ASP A 651 6.25 17.66 -16.83
N HIS A 652 7.19 16.77 -17.14
CA HIS A 652 8.58 17.09 -17.46
C HIS A 652 8.90 16.97 -18.97
N ALA A 653 7.88 16.98 -19.83
CA ALA A 653 7.99 16.82 -21.28
C ALA A 653 7.31 17.97 -22.04
N PRO A 654 7.97 19.14 -22.20
CA PRO A 654 7.33 20.40 -22.65
C PRO A 654 6.60 20.34 -24.00
N ILE A 655 7.02 19.44 -24.91
CA ILE A 655 6.38 19.21 -26.21
C ILE A 655 5.12 18.33 -26.07
N CYS A 656 5.10 17.41 -25.11
CA CYS A 656 4.06 16.38 -24.97
C CYS A 656 2.98 16.74 -23.95
N GLU A 657 3.31 17.51 -22.90
CA GLU A 657 2.38 17.90 -21.83
C GLU A 657 1.10 18.56 -22.37
N ASN A 658 1.25 19.39 -23.40
CA ASN A 658 0.19 20.18 -24.02
C ASN A 658 -0.27 19.61 -25.38
N CYS A 659 0.09 18.36 -25.70
CA CYS A 659 -0.24 17.70 -26.96
C CYS A 659 -1.54 16.89 -26.83
N ASP A 660 -2.41 16.95 -27.85
CA ASP A 660 -3.71 16.29 -27.87
C ASP A 660 -3.78 15.05 -28.80
N ALA A 661 -2.65 14.65 -29.39
CA ALA A 661 -2.47 13.36 -30.06
C ALA A 661 -2.34 12.23 -29.01
N TRP A 662 -3.37 12.03 -28.19
CA TRP A 662 -3.34 11.15 -27.02
C TRP A 662 -3.08 9.66 -27.30
N GLN A 663 -3.26 9.20 -28.54
CA GLN A 663 -2.86 7.85 -28.96
C GLN A 663 -1.34 7.70 -29.17
N CYS A 664 -0.60 8.82 -29.22
CA CYS A 664 0.86 8.84 -29.29
C CYS A 664 1.45 8.09 -28.10
N ARG A 665 2.32 7.13 -28.37
CA ARG A 665 2.96 6.32 -27.32
C ARG A 665 4.26 6.92 -26.78
N ARG A 666 4.71 8.11 -27.24
CA ARG A 666 5.89 8.88 -26.78
C ARG A 666 7.03 7.98 -26.28
N CYS A 667 7.75 7.34 -27.20
CA CYS A 667 8.69 6.29 -26.82
C CYS A 667 9.98 6.89 -26.22
N VAL A 668 10.12 6.86 -24.90
CA VAL A 668 11.31 7.37 -24.17
C VAL A 668 12.64 6.73 -24.62
N TRP A 669 12.60 5.54 -25.23
CA TRP A 669 13.75 4.93 -25.89
C TRP A 669 14.07 5.61 -27.25
N LEU A 670 13.09 5.76 -28.16
CA LEU A 670 13.29 6.49 -29.43
C LEU A 670 13.76 7.92 -29.18
N ASN A 671 13.20 8.60 -28.17
CA ASN A 671 13.65 9.92 -27.74
C ASN A 671 15.17 9.89 -27.45
N LYS A 672 15.64 8.95 -26.62
CA LYS A 672 17.06 8.85 -26.24
C LYS A 672 17.98 8.35 -27.36
N GLU A 673 17.46 7.69 -28.40
CA GLU A 673 18.22 7.44 -29.64
C GLU A 673 18.32 8.70 -30.53
N THR A 674 17.25 9.48 -30.65
CA THR A 674 17.12 10.54 -31.68
C THR A 674 17.50 11.94 -31.22
N THR A 675 17.13 12.33 -29.99
CA THR A 675 17.40 13.68 -29.43
C THR A 675 18.50 13.68 -28.38
N LEU A 676 19.03 12.50 -28.05
CA LEU A 676 19.87 12.23 -26.88
C LEU A 676 19.21 12.58 -25.54
N GLU A 677 17.88 12.76 -25.46
CA GLU A 677 17.15 12.89 -24.19
C GLU A 677 15.92 11.99 -24.08
N VAL A 678 15.54 11.60 -22.85
CA VAL A 678 14.40 10.69 -22.65
C VAL A 678 13.05 11.40 -22.77
N ASN A 679 12.99 12.69 -22.45
CA ASN A 679 11.74 13.43 -22.32
C ASN A 679 11.26 14.10 -23.62
N THR A 680 12.17 14.32 -24.58
CA THR A 680 11.96 15.13 -25.79
C THR A 680 11.87 14.25 -27.03
N PRO A 681 10.70 14.19 -27.72
CA PRO A 681 10.54 13.41 -28.94
C PRO A 681 11.26 14.04 -30.13
N SER A 682 11.50 13.22 -31.15
CA SER A 682 11.91 13.66 -32.48
C SER A 682 10.71 14.14 -33.30
N ARG A 683 10.96 15.06 -34.25
CA ARG A 683 9.92 15.53 -35.18
C ARG A 683 9.24 14.39 -35.94
N GLN A 684 9.95 13.32 -36.28
CA GLN A 684 9.37 12.12 -36.90
C GLN A 684 8.24 11.52 -36.05
N GLN A 685 8.48 11.29 -34.75
CA GLN A 685 7.46 10.78 -33.83
C GLN A 685 6.27 11.75 -33.71
N CYS A 686 6.55 13.05 -33.62
CA CYS A 686 5.51 14.08 -33.59
C CYS A 686 4.64 14.07 -34.85
N VAL A 687 5.24 14.16 -36.03
CA VAL A 687 4.51 14.23 -37.31
C VAL A 687 3.68 12.97 -37.54
N CYS A 688 4.24 11.76 -37.34
CA CYS A 688 3.48 10.52 -37.46
C CYS A 688 2.25 10.50 -36.53
N ALA A 689 2.42 10.86 -35.25
CA ALA A 689 1.32 10.90 -34.30
C ALA A 689 0.25 11.96 -34.62
N HIS A 690 0.60 13.07 -35.29
CA HIS A 690 -0.37 14.08 -35.71
C HIS A 690 -1.07 13.71 -37.03
N LEU A 691 -0.43 12.92 -37.91
CA LEU A 691 -1.10 12.31 -39.06
C LEU A 691 -2.13 11.26 -38.60
N GLU A 692 -1.75 10.37 -37.67
CA GLU A 692 -2.64 9.40 -37.02
C GLU A 692 -3.84 10.10 -36.35
N ARG A 693 -3.57 11.10 -35.50
CA ARG A 693 -4.59 11.96 -34.85
C ARG A 693 -5.58 12.58 -35.85
N ASN A 694 -5.08 13.08 -36.99
CA ASN A 694 -5.93 13.74 -37.98
C ASN A 694 -6.77 12.73 -38.76
N ALA A 695 -6.23 11.56 -39.10
CA ALA A 695 -7.03 10.46 -39.65
C ALA A 695 -8.05 9.90 -38.64
N SER A 696 -7.74 9.89 -37.33
CA SER A 696 -8.72 9.62 -36.27
C SER A 696 -9.85 10.64 -36.23
N ARG A 697 -9.56 11.95 -36.37
CA ARG A 697 -10.58 13.00 -36.45
C ARG A 697 -11.52 12.78 -37.64
N ASP A 698 -10.95 12.47 -38.80
CA ASP A 698 -11.70 12.33 -40.05
C ASP A 698 -12.61 11.07 -40.05
N LEU A 699 -12.40 10.14 -39.09
CA LEU A 699 -13.29 9.00 -38.79
C LEU A 699 -14.51 9.32 -37.91
N ILE A 700 -14.59 10.50 -37.26
CA ILE A 700 -15.68 10.82 -36.33
C ILE A 700 -17.03 10.90 -37.05
N GLU A 701 -17.09 11.58 -38.21
CA GLU A 701 -18.35 11.75 -38.94
C GLU A 701 -18.87 10.44 -39.58
N PRO A 702 -18.06 9.62 -40.28
CA PRO A 702 -18.53 8.38 -40.91
C PRO A 702 -19.09 7.34 -39.95
N LEU A 703 -18.58 7.26 -38.71
CA LEU A 703 -18.98 6.24 -37.74
C LEU A 703 -20.26 6.59 -36.95
N PHE A 704 -20.76 7.84 -37.04
CA PHE A 704 -21.97 8.32 -36.35
C PHE A 704 -22.02 8.11 -34.82
N ILE A 705 -20.85 7.96 -34.16
CA ILE A 705 -20.78 7.60 -32.75
C ILE A 705 -21.10 8.81 -31.85
N GLN A 706 -22.21 8.70 -31.11
CA GLN A 706 -22.53 9.63 -30.03
C GLN A 706 -21.60 9.41 -28.83
N ASP A 707 -21.35 10.46 -28.06
CA ASP A 707 -20.51 10.48 -26.84
C ASP A 707 -18.98 10.30 -27.01
N MET A 708 -18.43 10.45 -28.22
CA MET A 708 -16.96 10.45 -28.44
C MET A 708 -16.25 11.78 -28.13
N VAL A 709 -14.95 11.70 -27.80
CA VAL A 709 -14.09 12.85 -27.49
C VAL A 709 -13.80 13.67 -28.75
N SER A 710 -14.21 14.94 -28.76
CA SER A 710 -13.93 15.87 -29.87
C SER A 710 -12.43 16.06 -30.09
N ILE A 711 -12.00 15.99 -31.35
CA ILE A 711 -10.62 16.22 -31.80
C ILE A 711 -10.60 17.52 -32.62
N PRO A 712 -9.96 18.60 -32.14
CA PRO A 712 -9.99 19.90 -32.84
C PRO A 712 -9.19 19.88 -34.15
N GLU A 713 -9.43 20.86 -35.02
CA GLU A 713 -8.55 21.13 -36.16
C GLU A 713 -7.27 21.85 -35.71
N ILE A 714 -6.15 21.57 -36.38
CA ILE A 714 -4.83 22.12 -36.10
C ILE A 714 -4.10 22.48 -37.40
N GLU A 715 -3.28 23.54 -37.37
CA GLU A 715 -2.50 24.01 -38.53
C GLU A 715 -1.05 23.48 -38.55
N TYR A 716 -0.68 22.59 -37.61
CA TYR A 716 0.68 22.06 -37.43
C TYR A 716 0.69 20.53 -37.40
N LEU A 717 1.88 19.94 -37.62
CA LEU A 717 2.13 18.50 -37.42
C LEU A 717 3.24 18.23 -36.37
N ASP A 718 4.00 19.25 -35.97
CA ASP A 718 4.93 19.17 -34.83
C ASP A 718 4.56 20.22 -33.77
N PRO A 719 4.09 19.84 -32.57
CA PRO A 719 3.75 20.78 -31.50
C PRO A 719 4.96 21.56 -30.96
N PHE A 720 6.20 21.19 -31.34
CA PHE A 720 7.36 22.05 -31.13
C PHE A 720 7.21 23.41 -31.83
N GLU A 721 6.51 23.49 -32.97
CA GLU A 721 6.24 24.75 -33.66
C GLU A 721 5.39 25.70 -32.80
N GLU A 722 4.36 25.18 -32.12
CA GLU A 722 3.54 25.95 -31.17
C GLU A 722 4.31 26.34 -29.90
N LEU A 723 5.16 25.45 -29.38
CA LEU A 723 6.04 25.77 -28.26
C LEU A 723 7.01 26.91 -28.63
N MET A 724 7.56 26.90 -29.84
CA MET A 724 8.43 27.97 -30.34
C MET A 724 7.68 29.29 -30.60
N LYS A 725 6.42 29.25 -31.07
CA LYS A 725 5.56 30.45 -31.19
C LYS A 725 5.30 31.08 -29.80
N LYS A 726 4.96 30.27 -28.80
CA LYS A 726 4.70 30.72 -27.41
C LYS A 726 5.94 31.32 -26.73
N ASN A 727 7.13 30.84 -27.08
CA ASN A 727 8.40 31.27 -26.48
C ASN A 727 9.07 32.47 -27.18
N GLN A 728 8.47 33.07 -28.21
CA GLN A 728 8.99 34.32 -28.78
C GLN A 728 8.73 35.50 -27.82
N PRO A 729 9.75 36.33 -27.49
CA PRO A 729 9.53 37.58 -26.79
C PRO A 729 8.59 38.50 -27.59
N PHE A 730 7.72 39.23 -26.90
CA PHE A 730 6.92 40.30 -27.49
C PHE A 730 7.83 41.43 -27.98
N ILE A 731 8.29 41.33 -29.24
CA ILE A 731 8.88 42.46 -29.95
C ILE A 731 7.73 43.38 -30.35
N GLU A 732 7.47 44.41 -29.55
CA GLU A 732 6.57 45.50 -29.95
C GLU A 732 7.04 46.04 -31.30
N LYS A 733 6.12 46.10 -32.28
CA LYS A 733 6.37 46.79 -33.54
C LYS A 733 6.48 48.28 -33.23
N GLY A 734 7.72 48.74 -33.09
CA GLY A 734 8.05 50.07 -32.58
C GLY A 734 7.29 51.16 -33.32
N LYS A 735 6.67 52.06 -32.56
CA LYS A 735 6.29 53.36 -33.09
C LYS A 735 7.55 54.11 -33.49
N VAL A 736 7.60 54.53 -34.74
CA VAL A 736 8.43 55.65 -35.14
C VAL A 736 7.69 56.92 -34.72
N ASP A 737 8.21 57.60 -33.70
CA ASP A 737 7.83 58.97 -33.34
C ASP A 737 9.13 59.78 -33.25
N GLU A 738 9.20 60.91 -33.96
CA GLU A 738 10.41 61.73 -34.13
C GLU A 738 10.48 62.86 -33.10
N CYS A 739 11.46 62.83 -32.17
CA CYS A 739 12.14 63.98 -31.55
C CYS A 739 13.23 63.55 -30.55
#